data_AF-A0A8S1ZUR2-F1
#
_entry.id   AF-A0A8S1ZUR2-F1
#
_cell.length_a   1.000
_cell.length_b   1.000
_cell.length_c   1.000
_cell.angle_alpha   90.00
_cell.angle_beta   90.00
_cell.angle_gamma   90.00
#
_symmetry.space_group_name_H-M   'P 1'
#
loop_
_entity.id
_entity.type
_entity.pdbx_description
1 polymer ?
#
loop_
_entity_poly.entity_id
_entity_poly.type
_entity_poly.pdbx_seq_one_letter_code
_entity_poly.pdbx_strand_id
1 'polypeptide(L)'
;MVDQVQHPTIAQKAAGQFMRSSVSKDVQVGYQRPSMYQRHATYGNYSNAAFQFPPTSSRMLATTASPVFVQTPGEKGFTNFALDFLMGGVSAAVSKTAAAPIERVKLLIQNQDEMIKAGRLSEPYKGIGDCFGRTIKDEGFGSLWRGNTANVIRYFPTQALNFAFKDYFKRLFNFKKDRDGYWKWFAGNLASGGAAGASSLLFVYSLDYARTRLANDAKAAKKGGGGRQFDGLVDVYRKTLKTDGIAGLYRGFNISCVGIIVYRGLYFGLYDSVKPVLLTGDLQDSFFASFALGWVITNGAGLASYPIDTVRRRMMMTSGEAVKYKSSLDAFTQILKNEGAKSLFKGAGANILRAVAGAGVLSGYDKLQLIVFGKKLLLKFIVKVTMGIISDSAQSHSSSSAPPPSIFSSSFATRIFSDVAGDITIVVDGESFLLHKFPLVARCGKIRKMVAEMKESSSNLSYTELRDFPGGSKTFELAMKFCYGINFEITISNVVAIRCAAGYLEMTEDFKEENLIARTETYLEQVAFRSLEKSVEVLCSCETLHPQDIAETARIPERCVEAIAVNACREQLVLGLSRLNRGNESTEVNRGDSPEWWIEDLSALRIDYYARVVSAMARTGLRSESIITSLMHYAQESLKGIRNCKERTKLDSGTIENEQRNVIEAIVSLFPNDKVPLSFLFGMLRVGITINVAISCRLELERRIAQQLETVSLDDLLIPVVQEGDSMYDVDTVHRILVCFLKKIKEEEEYDEDCCYDNETENLIGSTCHSSLLKVGRIMDAYLAEIAPDPCLSLHKFMALIEILPDYARVMDDGLYRAIDMFLKGHPSLNEQECKSLCKFIDTQKLSQEACNHVAQNDRLPVQMVVRVLYSEQLRMKNVVSGESGDGLLLSSQKLSSGNPSGAVSPRDTYASLRRENRELKLEISRVRVRLTELEKEQILMKQGMMEKSGHGGTLLTSLSKGIGRISIFGGRPTEEKLRKANRKSRSRLERKTVRSRPESMF
;
A
#
# COMPACT_ATOMS: atom_id res chain seq x y z
N MET A 1 -7.46 -10.98 -63.71
CA MET A 1 -6.39 -10.41 -62.87
C MET A 1 -7.07 -9.66 -61.73
N VAL A 2 -7.06 -10.07 -60.47
CA VAL A 2 -6.07 -10.86 -59.70
C VAL A 2 -4.70 -10.18 -59.66
N ASP A 3 -4.48 -9.46 -58.56
CA ASP A 3 -3.19 -9.34 -57.89
C ASP A 3 -3.43 -9.55 -56.38
N GLN A 4 -2.55 -10.28 -55.70
CA GLN A 4 -2.73 -10.65 -54.29
C GLN A 4 -1.89 -9.75 -53.37
N VAL A 5 -2.55 -8.99 -52.49
CA VAL A 5 -1.85 -8.30 -51.40
C VAL A 5 -1.57 -9.29 -50.27
N GLN A 6 -0.33 -9.80 -50.21
CA GLN A 6 0.13 -10.67 -49.13
C GLN A 6 0.34 -9.87 -47.83
N HIS A 7 -0.03 -10.45 -46.69
CA HIS A 7 0.35 -9.92 -45.38
C HIS A 7 1.74 -10.46 -44.98
N PRO A 8 2.66 -9.62 -44.47
CA PRO A 8 3.99 -10.06 -44.07
C PRO A 8 3.94 -10.92 -42.80
N THR A 9 4.70 -12.02 -42.79
CA THR A 9 4.74 -12.97 -41.67
C THR A 9 5.71 -12.53 -40.57
N ILE A 10 5.47 -13.04 -39.35
CA ILE A 10 6.08 -12.55 -38.10
C ILE A 10 7.62 -12.58 -38.11
N ALA A 11 8.24 -13.48 -38.88
CA ALA A 11 9.70 -13.55 -39.01
C ALA A 11 10.36 -12.25 -39.52
N GLN A 12 9.70 -11.50 -40.42
CA GLN A 12 10.26 -10.27 -40.99
C GLN A 12 10.30 -9.10 -40.00
N LYS A 13 9.56 -9.15 -38.89
CA LYS A 13 9.66 -8.15 -37.80
C LYS A 13 10.83 -8.40 -36.83
N ALA A 14 11.45 -9.57 -36.86
CA ALA A 14 12.51 -9.95 -35.92
C ALA A 14 13.94 -9.60 -36.39
N ALA A 15 14.14 -9.33 -37.68
CA ALA A 15 15.47 -9.18 -38.28
C ALA A 15 16.03 -7.74 -38.32
N GLY A 16 15.26 -6.74 -37.86
CA GLY A 16 15.62 -5.32 -37.99
C GLY A 16 16.55 -4.75 -36.91
N GLN A 17 16.94 -5.53 -35.90
CA GLN A 17 17.56 -5.02 -34.67
C GLN A 17 18.97 -5.57 -34.37
N PHE A 18 19.62 -6.18 -35.37
CA PHE A 18 21.03 -6.60 -35.29
C PHE A 18 21.78 -6.21 -36.57
N MET A 19 22.42 -5.03 -36.57
CA MET A 19 23.70 -4.79 -37.28
C MET A 19 24.27 -3.39 -37.01
N ARG A 20 25.61 -3.29 -37.03
CA ARG A 20 26.44 -2.06 -37.12
C ARG A 20 26.36 -1.03 -35.98
N SER A 21 27.20 -1.26 -34.98
CA SER A 21 28.05 -0.21 -34.41
C SER A 21 29.37 -0.11 -35.21
N SER A 22 29.85 1.09 -35.57
CA SER A 22 31.28 1.45 -35.67
C SER A 22 31.49 2.92 -36.11
N VAL A 23 32.26 3.70 -35.34
CA VAL A 23 33.22 4.78 -35.73
C VAL A 23 32.77 5.79 -36.84
N SER A 24 32.72 7.12 -36.64
CA SER A 24 33.76 8.00 -36.07
C SER A 24 33.29 9.46 -35.76
N LYS A 25 34.05 10.15 -34.89
CA LYS A 25 34.32 11.62 -34.78
C LYS A 25 33.18 12.66 -34.57
N ASP A 26 33.27 13.31 -33.41
CA ASP A 26 33.33 14.77 -33.15
C ASP A 26 32.46 15.76 -33.96
N VAL A 27 31.56 16.45 -33.24
CA VAL A 27 31.50 17.94 -33.12
C VAL A 27 30.50 18.30 -31.99
N GLN A 28 30.83 19.30 -31.16
CA GLN A 28 29.92 19.84 -30.14
C GLN A 28 28.99 20.91 -30.72
N VAL A 29 27.68 20.73 -30.61
CA VAL A 29 26.69 21.84 -30.58
C VAL A 29 25.58 21.45 -29.59
N GLY A 30 25.28 22.31 -28.63
CA GLY A 30 24.22 22.07 -27.64
C GLY A 30 22.84 22.46 -28.17
N TYR A 31 21.82 21.66 -27.86
CA TYR A 31 20.40 22.00 -28.08
C TYR A 31 19.54 21.47 -26.93
N GLN A 32 18.74 22.36 -26.34
CA GLN A 32 17.69 21.99 -25.38
C GLN A 32 16.59 21.18 -26.09
N ARG A 33 15.92 20.27 -25.36
CA ARG A 33 14.71 19.58 -25.84
C ARG A 33 13.51 19.92 -24.96
N PRO A 34 12.34 20.26 -25.56
CA PRO A 34 11.13 20.55 -24.81
C PRO A 34 10.43 19.27 -24.31
N SER A 35 9.75 19.37 -23.17
CA SER A 35 8.96 18.30 -22.55
C SER A 35 7.60 18.11 -23.23
N MET A 36 7.28 16.88 -23.64
CA MET A 36 5.99 16.51 -24.21
C MET A 36 4.93 16.28 -23.12
N TYR A 37 3.85 17.05 -23.12
CA TYR A 37 2.71 16.87 -22.20
C TYR A 37 1.77 15.75 -22.66
N GLN A 38 1.51 14.76 -21.81
CA GLN A 38 0.55 13.68 -22.08
C GLN A 38 -0.80 13.95 -21.38
N ARG A 39 -1.75 14.53 -22.13
CA ARG A 39 -3.12 14.77 -21.66
C ARG A 39 -3.79 13.46 -21.21
N HIS A 40 -4.27 13.43 -19.96
CA HIS A 40 -5.23 12.43 -19.50
C HIS A 40 -6.64 13.01 -19.59
N ALA A 41 -7.60 12.23 -20.09
CA ALA A 41 -9.00 12.63 -20.19
C ALA A 41 -9.82 11.96 -19.07
N THR A 42 -10.35 12.78 -18.16
CA THR A 42 -11.29 12.37 -17.11
C THR A 42 -12.73 12.57 -17.58
N TYR A 43 -13.51 11.48 -17.60
CA TYR A 43 -14.97 11.54 -17.70
C TYR A 43 -15.57 11.40 -16.29
N GLY A 44 -16.30 12.43 -15.84
CA GLY A 44 -17.07 12.39 -14.60
C GLY A 44 -18.36 11.57 -14.75
N ASN A 45 -18.86 11.03 -13.63
CA ASN A 45 -20.18 10.40 -13.53
C ASN A 45 -21.06 11.23 -12.58
N TYR A 46 -22.32 11.43 -12.96
CA TYR A 46 -23.30 12.17 -12.18
C TYR A 46 -23.75 11.41 -10.93
N SER A 47 -24.08 12.17 -9.88
CA SER A 47 -24.73 11.66 -8.67
C SER A 47 -26.25 11.67 -8.81
N ASN A 48 -26.93 10.81 -8.03
CA ASN A 48 -28.36 10.95 -7.71
C ASN A 48 -28.60 10.45 -6.28
N ALA A 49 -29.55 11.04 -5.57
CA ALA A 49 -29.73 10.88 -4.11
C ALA A 49 -31.18 10.53 -3.70
N ALA A 50 -31.41 10.42 -2.38
CA ALA A 50 -32.55 9.80 -1.69
C ALA A 50 -32.58 8.26 -1.79
N PHE A 51 -32.95 7.48 -0.76
CA PHE A 51 -33.75 7.78 0.46
C PHE A 51 -33.02 7.52 1.81
N GLN A 52 -33.72 7.76 2.92
CA GLN A 52 -33.28 7.81 4.32
C GLN A 52 -33.83 6.63 5.18
N PHE A 53 -33.35 6.32 6.41
CA PHE A 53 -32.27 6.94 7.19
C PHE A 53 -31.41 5.94 8.04
N PRO A 54 -31.93 5.25 9.10
CA PRO A 54 -31.09 4.99 10.28
C PRO A 54 -30.95 3.49 10.69
N PRO A 55 -30.14 3.15 11.72
CA PRO A 55 -29.25 1.98 11.61
C PRO A 55 -29.49 0.84 12.63
N THR A 56 -29.08 -0.37 12.25
CA THR A 56 -28.91 -1.52 13.17
C THR A 56 -27.49 -2.11 13.09
N SER A 57 -26.82 -2.20 14.24
CA SER A 57 -25.43 -2.63 14.35
C SER A 57 -25.30 -4.17 14.34
N SER A 58 -24.44 -4.71 13.49
CA SER A 58 -23.83 -6.04 13.68
C SER A 58 -22.57 -6.23 12.83
N ARG A 59 -21.48 -6.69 13.47
CA ARG A 59 -20.26 -7.18 12.80
C ARG A 59 -20.33 -8.70 12.67
N MET A 60 -19.82 -9.28 11.59
CA MET A 60 -18.95 -10.46 11.62
C MET A 60 -18.23 -10.65 10.27
N LEU A 61 -17.02 -11.23 10.29
CA LEU A 61 -16.24 -11.57 9.09
C LEU A 61 -16.30 -13.08 8.84
N ALA A 62 -16.67 -13.49 7.63
CA ALA A 62 -16.78 -14.90 7.26
C ALA A 62 -15.50 -15.41 6.57
N THR A 63 -14.79 -16.34 7.22
CA THR A 63 -13.66 -17.08 6.65
C THR A 63 -14.06 -18.50 6.25
N THR A 64 -13.78 -18.90 5.00
CA THR A 64 -13.95 -20.27 4.51
C THR A 64 -12.61 -20.84 4.04
N ALA A 65 -12.29 -22.07 4.46
CA ALA A 65 -10.95 -22.63 4.31
C ALA A 65 -10.65 -23.08 2.86
N SER A 66 -9.61 -22.49 2.27
CA SER A 66 -8.95 -22.91 1.02
C SER A 66 -7.51 -22.38 1.05
N PRO A 67 -6.54 -22.98 0.31
CA PRO A 67 -5.15 -23.09 0.75
C PRO A 67 -4.54 -21.74 1.13
N VAL A 68 -4.38 -21.52 2.44
CA VAL A 68 -4.36 -20.22 3.14
C VAL A 68 -3.90 -19.05 2.26
N PHE A 69 -4.86 -18.39 1.62
CA PHE A 69 -4.65 -17.05 1.07
C PHE A 69 -5.11 -16.05 2.11
N VAL A 70 -4.15 -15.47 2.84
CA VAL A 70 -4.41 -14.26 3.64
C VAL A 70 -4.99 -13.21 2.68
N GLN A 71 -6.16 -12.65 3.05
CA GLN A 71 -6.67 -11.46 2.39
C GLN A 71 -5.69 -10.33 2.72
N THR A 72 -5.20 -9.65 1.68
CA THR A 72 -4.21 -8.59 1.83
C THR A 72 -4.83 -7.49 2.71
N PRO A 73 -4.33 -7.22 3.92
CA PRO A 73 -4.83 -6.10 4.71
C PRO A 73 -4.45 -4.82 3.98
N GLY A 74 -5.41 -3.91 3.77
CA GLY A 74 -5.09 -2.57 3.27
C GLY A 74 -4.16 -1.85 4.24
N GLU A 75 -3.08 -1.30 3.71
CA GLU A 75 -2.16 -0.32 4.32
C GLU A 75 -2.13 -0.31 5.86
N LYS A 76 -1.52 -1.36 6.42
CA LYS A 76 -1.03 -1.36 7.80
C LYS A 76 0.50 -1.32 7.79
N GLY A 77 1.11 -0.58 8.72
CA GLY A 77 2.56 -0.52 8.89
C GLY A 77 3.22 -1.88 9.11
N PHE A 78 4.54 -1.94 8.86
CA PHE A 78 5.32 -3.18 8.79
C PHE A 78 5.16 -4.11 10.01
N THR A 79 5.04 -3.55 11.21
CA THR A 79 4.80 -4.29 12.46
C THR A 79 3.50 -5.12 12.44
N ASN A 80 2.42 -4.56 11.91
CA ASN A 80 1.14 -5.25 11.75
C ASN A 80 1.19 -6.30 10.63
N PHE A 81 1.90 -6.03 9.53
CA PHE A 81 2.15 -7.02 8.49
C PHE A 81 2.96 -8.22 9.02
N ALA A 82 4.04 -7.96 9.76
CA ALA A 82 4.86 -8.99 10.40
C ALA A 82 4.05 -9.81 11.41
N LEU A 83 3.18 -9.18 12.20
CA LEU A 83 2.28 -9.85 13.13
C LEU A 83 1.25 -10.74 12.41
N ASP A 84 0.54 -10.22 11.40
CA ASP A 84 -0.41 -11.01 10.60
C ASP A 84 0.29 -12.16 9.85
N PHE A 85 1.52 -11.95 9.35
CA PHE A 85 2.36 -12.95 8.70
C PHE A 85 2.84 -14.05 9.66
N LEU A 86 3.33 -13.69 10.84
CA LEU A 86 3.78 -14.65 11.87
C LEU A 86 2.60 -15.45 12.44
N MET A 87 1.45 -14.83 12.71
CA MET A 87 0.23 -15.55 13.11
C MET A 87 -0.21 -16.55 12.04
N GLY A 88 -0.24 -16.14 10.76
CA GLY A 88 -0.55 -17.04 9.64
C GLY A 88 0.47 -18.18 9.51
N GLY A 89 1.75 -17.88 9.74
CA GLY A 89 2.85 -18.85 9.79
C GLY A 89 2.67 -19.91 10.87
N VAL A 90 2.39 -19.50 12.10
CA VAL A 90 2.18 -20.40 13.25
C VAL A 90 0.90 -21.23 13.08
N SER A 91 -0.22 -20.60 12.70
CA SER A 91 -1.48 -21.31 12.40
C SER A 91 -1.28 -22.40 11.35
N ALA A 92 -0.59 -22.06 10.24
CA ALA A 92 -0.28 -23.03 9.21
C ALA A 92 0.73 -24.10 9.67
N ALA A 93 1.72 -23.76 10.51
CA ALA A 93 2.65 -24.73 11.07
C ALA A 93 1.93 -25.79 11.92
N VAL A 94 0.98 -25.36 12.76
CA VAL A 94 0.11 -26.27 13.55
C VAL A 94 -0.77 -27.13 12.62
N SER A 95 -1.48 -26.51 11.68
CA SER A 95 -2.35 -27.23 10.71
C SER A 95 -1.57 -28.25 9.87
N LYS A 96 -0.38 -27.89 9.38
CA LYS A 96 0.51 -28.81 8.65
C LYS A 96 1.04 -29.94 9.52
N THR A 97 1.38 -29.66 10.77
CA THR A 97 1.90 -30.66 11.71
C THR A 97 0.83 -31.67 12.10
N ALA A 98 -0.41 -31.25 12.35
CA ALA A 98 -1.51 -32.18 12.61
C ALA A 98 -1.88 -33.03 11.38
N ALA A 99 -1.80 -32.47 10.18
CA ALA A 99 -2.05 -33.20 8.93
C ALA A 99 -0.87 -34.07 8.45
N ALA A 100 0.32 -33.97 9.07
CA ALA A 100 1.53 -34.62 8.59
C ALA A 100 1.47 -36.16 8.53
N PRO A 101 0.90 -36.90 9.52
CA PRO A 101 0.86 -38.36 9.47
C PRO A 101 0.12 -38.92 8.25
N ILE A 102 -1.09 -38.41 7.98
CA ILE A 102 -1.88 -38.80 6.81
C ILE A 102 -1.25 -38.30 5.50
N GLU A 103 -0.54 -37.18 5.52
CA GLU A 103 0.21 -36.68 4.37
C GLU A 103 1.47 -37.53 4.07
N ARG A 104 2.16 -38.09 5.07
CA ARG A 104 3.24 -39.07 4.87
C ARG A 104 2.70 -40.37 4.28
N VAL A 105 1.62 -40.92 4.84
CA VAL A 105 0.98 -42.15 4.32
C VAL A 105 0.46 -41.96 2.89
N LYS A 106 -0.07 -40.78 2.55
CA LYS A 106 -0.43 -40.41 1.16
C LYS A 106 0.78 -40.49 0.23
N LEU A 107 1.92 -39.91 0.62
CA LEU A 107 3.15 -39.90 -0.20
C LEU A 107 3.77 -41.30 -0.34
N LEU A 108 3.84 -42.08 0.74
CA LEU A 108 4.33 -43.46 0.72
C LEU A 108 3.51 -44.33 -0.26
N ILE A 109 2.17 -44.30 -0.18
CA ILE A 109 1.31 -45.07 -1.08
C ILE A 109 1.39 -44.57 -2.53
N GLN A 110 1.52 -43.26 -2.76
CA GLN A 110 1.60 -42.65 -4.11
C GLN A 110 2.89 -43.00 -4.86
N ASN A 111 4.00 -43.19 -4.13
CA ASN A 111 5.35 -43.37 -4.69
C ASN A 111 5.95 -44.77 -4.44
N GLN A 112 5.17 -45.69 -3.85
CA GLN A 112 5.64 -47.03 -3.44
C GLN A 112 6.38 -47.80 -4.55
N ASP A 113 5.95 -47.68 -5.80
CA ASP A 113 6.55 -48.40 -6.92
C ASP A 113 7.97 -47.88 -7.25
N GLU A 114 8.23 -46.59 -7.05
CA GLU A 114 9.59 -46.03 -7.15
C GLU A 114 10.44 -46.43 -5.94
N MET A 115 9.82 -46.54 -4.75
CA MET A 115 10.50 -47.04 -3.54
C MET A 115 10.88 -48.53 -3.69
N ILE A 116 10.08 -49.33 -4.39
CA ILE A 116 10.41 -50.73 -4.72
C ILE A 116 11.57 -50.77 -5.73
N LYS A 117 11.52 -49.97 -6.81
CA LYS A 117 12.61 -49.86 -7.81
C LYS A 117 13.94 -49.43 -7.16
N ALA A 118 13.92 -48.53 -6.18
CA ALA A 118 15.08 -48.10 -5.40
C ALA A 118 15.46 -49.04 -4.24
N GLY A 119 14.82 -50.20 -4.09
CA GLY A 119 15.10 -51.18 -3.02
C GLY A 119 14.78 -50.70 -1.59
N ARG A 120 14.01 -49.62 -1.45
CA ARG A 120 13.61 -49.01 -0.17
C ARG A 120 12.36 -49.63 0.44
N LEU A 121 11.51 -50.24 -0.38
CA LEU A 121 10.30 -50.96 0.03
C LEU A 121 10.35 -52.40 -0.53
N SER A 122 10.04 -53.40 0.31
CA SER A 122 10.09 -54.82 -0.05
C SER A 122 8.83 -55.32 -0.75
N GLU A 123 7.65 -54.94 -0.24
CA GLU A 123 6.35 -55.32 -0.77
C GLU A 123 5.42 -54.07 -0.80
N PRO A 124 4.51 -53.96 -1.78
CA PRO A 124 3.57 -52.84 -1.87
C PRO A 124 2.65 -52.75 -0.64
N TYR A 125 2.07 -51.57 -0.42
CA TYR A 125 1.11 -51.34 0.66
C TYR A 125 -0.29 -51.81 0.26
N LYS A 126 -0.90 -52.65 1.10
CA LYS A 126 -2.26 -53.22 0.88
C LYS A 126 -3.37 -52.17 1.05
N GLY A 127 -3.08 -51.06 1.73
CA GLY A 127 -4.01 -49.95 1.93
C GLY A 127 -3.49 -48.92 2.93
N ILE A 128 -4.35 -47.98 3.32
CA ILE A 128 -4.01 -46.89 4.24
C ILE A 128 -3.66 -47.44 5.64
N GLY A 129 -4.46 -48.37 6.17
CA GLY A 129 -4.21 -49.01 7.47
C GLY A 129 -2.93 -49.87 7.50
N ASP A 130 -2.67 -50.64 6.43
CA ASP A 130 -1.43 -51.42 6.27
C ASP A 130 -0.19 -50.50 6.26
N CYS A 131 -0.26 -49.38 5.54
CA CYS A 131 0.81 -48.39 5.49
C CYS A 131 1.06 -47.75 6.87
N PHE A 132 0.01 -47.32 7.60
CA PHE A 132 0.16 -46.83 8.97
C PHE A 132 0.77 -47.89 9.90
N GLY A 133 0.23 -49.11 9.91
CA GLY A 133 0.68 -50.18 10.80
C GLY A 133 2.15 -50.55 10.58
N ARG A 134 2.56 -50.74 9.32
CA ARG A 134 3.95 -51.03 8.95
C ARG A 134 4.88 -49.87 9.28
N THR A 135 4.54 -48.63 8.91
CA THR A 135 5.38 -47.46 9.23
C THR A 135 5.56 -47.25 10.74
N ILE A 136 4.51 -47.43 11.55
CA ILE A 136 4.61 -47.32 13.02
C ILE A 136 5.47 -48.47 13.59
N LYS A 137 5.30 -49.71 13.10
CA LYS A 137 6.06 -50.88 13.55
C LYS A 137 7.55 -50.82 13.20
N ASP A 138 7.87 -50.44 11.96
CA ASP A 138 9.22 -50.55 11.41
C ASP A 138 10.06 -49.28 11.70
N GLU A 139 9.42 -48.12 11.77
CA GLU A 139 10.10 -46.83 12.01
C GLU A 139 9.81 -46.16 13.36
N GLY A 140 8.76 -46.57 14.08
CA GLY A 140 8.27 -45.91 15.29
C GLY A 140 7.28 -44.78 15.01
N PHE A 141 6.40 -44.48 15.97
CA PHE A 141 5.29 -43.51 15.82
C PHE A 141 5.74 -42.11 15.36
N GLY A 142 6.80 -41.56 15.95
CA GLY A 142 7.32 -40.23 15.58
C GLY A 142 7.80 -40.11 14.13
N SER A 143 8.03 -41.24 13.43
CA SER A 143 8.38 -41.24 12.01
C SER A 143 7.26 -40.71 11.10
N LEU A 144 6.02 -40.68 11.55
CA LEU A 144 4.88 -40.17 10.79
C LEU A 144 5.02 -38.68 10.43
N TRP A 145 5.83 -37.93 11.19
CA TRP A 145 6.16 -36.51 10.94
C TRP A 145 7.42 -36.31 10.08
N ARG A 146 8.05 -37.38 9.58
CA ARG A 146 9.29 -37.27 8.78
C ARG A 146 9.08 -36.40 7.53
N GLY A 147 9.92 -35.37 7.39
CA GLY A 147 9.80 -34.35 6.34
C GLY A 147 8.85 -33.18 6.66
N ASN A 148 8.13 -33.18 7.80
CA ASN A 148 7.24 -32.07 8.14
C ASN A 148 7.98 -30.75 8.39
N THR A 149 9.20 -30.76 8.92
CA THR A 149 10.03 -29.55 9.10
C THR A 149 10.19 -28.79 7.77
N ALA A 150 10.42 -29.50 6.67
CA ALA A 150 10.48 -28.90 5.34
C ALA A 150 9.11 -28.34 4.89
N ASN A 151 7.99 -29.00 5.25
CA ASN A 151 6.63 -28.51 4.96
C ASN A 151 6.28 -27.21 5.68
N VAL A 152 6.74 -27.08 6.94
CA VAL A 152 6.58 -25.87 7.76
C VAL A 152 7.47 -24.74 7.25
N ILE A 153 8.77 -24.97 7.08
CA ILE A 153 9.71 -23.96 6.55
C ILE A 153 9.24 -23.45 5.18
N ARG A 154 8.77 -24.34 4.29
CA ARG A 154 8.25 -24.00 2.95
C ARG A 154 7.06 -23.02 2.98
N TYR A 155 6.32 -22.92 4.09
CA TYR A 155 5.15 -22.04 4.18
C TYR A 155 5.53 -20.55 4.12
N PHE A 156 6.51 -20.12 4.91
CA PHE A 156 6.92 -18.70 5.00
C PHE A 156 7.33 -18.07 3.65
N PRO A 157 8.26 -18.64 2.85
CA PRO A 157 8.59 -18.09 1.54
C PRO A 157 7.43 -18.26 0.55
N THR A 158 6.59 -19.30 0.67
CA THR A 158 5.36 -19.37 -0.14
C THR A 158 4.48 -18.15 0.10
N GLN A 159 4.34 -17.68 1.35
CA GLN A 159 3.50 -16.51 1.65
C GLN A 159 4.13 -15.17 1.31
N ALA A 160 5.43 -14.99 1.52
CA ALA A 160 6.14 -13.78 1.07
C ALA A 160 6.03 -13.60 -0.46
N LEU A 161 6.24 -14.68 -1.22
CA LEU A 161 6.13 -14.67 -2.69
C LEU A 161 4.67 -14.60 -3.16
N ASN A 162 3.72 -15.20 -2.45
CA ASN A 162 2.29 -14.98 -2.69
C ASN A 162 1.93 -13.50 -2.51
N PHE A 163 2.43 -12.81 -1.48
CA PHE A 163 2.16 -11.38 -1.27
C PHE A 163 2.71 -10.54 -2.44
N ALA A 164 3.99 -10.72 -2.77
CA ALA A 164 4.65 -9.97 -3.86
C ALA A 164 4.03 -10.23 -5.25
N PHE A 165 3.84 -11.50 -5.63
CA PHE A 165 3.46 -11.86 -7.02
C PHE A 165 1.96 -11.84 -7.29
N LYS A 166 1.09 -12.12 -6.30
CA LYS A 166 -0.37 -12.20 -6.49
C LYS A 166 -0.94 -10.89 -7.01
N ASP A 167 -0.57 -9.77 -6.40
CA ASP A 167 -1.17 -8.48 -6.74
C ASP A 167 -0.45 -7.84 -7.95
N TYR A 168 0.83 -8.14 -8.19
CA TYR A 168 1.53 -7.85 -9.46
C TYR A 168 0.86 -8.52 -10.66
N PHE A 169 0.73 -9.86 -10.66
CA PHE A 169 0.10 -10.58 -11.77
C PHE A 169 -1.41 -10.34 -11.87
N LYS A 170 -2.10 -9.90 -10.80
CA LYS A 170 -3.49 -9.44 -10.91
C LYS A 170 -3.61 -8.09 -11.62
N ARG A 171 -2.72 -7.13 -11.32
CA ARG A 171 -2.66 -5.84 -12.02
C ARG A 171 -2.38 -6.05 -13.52
N LEU A 172 -1.47 -6.97 -13.86
CA LEU A 172 -1.13 -7.31 -15.24
C LEU A 172 -2.27 -7.97 -16.04
N PHE A 173 -3.11 -8.79 -15.39
CA PHE A 173 -4.24 -9.50 -16.01
C PHE A 173 -5.61 -8.97 -15.51
N ASN A 174 -5.74 -7.64 -15.36
CA ASN A 174 -6.90 -6.97 -14.76
C ASN A 174 -8.15 -6.91 -15.66
N PHE A 175 -8.70 -8.08 -15.98
CA PHE A 175 -9.99 -8.24 -16.62
C PHE A 175 -11.13 -8.31 -15.59
N LYS A 176 -12.29 -7.73 -15.90
CA LYS A 176 -13.54 -7.79 -15.10
C LYS A 176 -14.60 -8.60 -15.85
N LYS A 177 -15.34 -9.45 -15.12
CA LYS A 177 -16.36 -10.37 -15.67
C LYS A 177 -17.41 -9.64 -16.51
N ASP A 178 -17.78 -8.44 -16.08
CA ASP A 178 -18.89 -7.65 -16.62
C ASP A 178 -18.46 -6.67 -17.73
N ARG A 179 -17.18 -6.25 -17.74
CA ARG A 179 -16.59 -5.40 -18.79
C ARG A 179 -16.07 -6.22 -19.98
N ASP A 180 -15.36 -7.30 -19.68
CA ASP A 180 -14.54 -8.03 -20.66
C ASP A 180 -15.15 -9.38 -21.07
N GLY A 181 -16.21 -9.80 -20.37
CA GLY A 181 -16.86 -11.10 -20.53
C GLY A 181 -16.19 -12.22 -19.74
N TYR A 182 -17.00 -13.21 -19.34
CA TYR A 182 -16.58 -14.33 -18.48
C TYR A 182 -15.30 -15.04 -18.97
N TRP A 183 -15.18 -15.33 -20.27
CA TRP A 183 -14.02 -16.06 -20.79
C TRP A 183 -12.70 -15.27 -20.70
N LYS A 184 -12.71 -13.94 -20.90
CA LYS A 184 -11.50 -13.11 -20.72
C LYS A 184 -11.12 -13.00 -19.24
N TRP A 185 -12.11 -12.81 -18.36
CA TRP A 185 -11.92 -12.83 -16.91
C TRP A 185 -11.39 -14.17 -16.39
N PHE A 186 -11.94 -15.29 -16.85
CA PHE A 186 -11.53 -16.64 -16.48
C PHE A 186 -10.11 -16.94 -16.98
N ALA A 187 -9.81 -16.65 -18.25
CA ALA A 187 -8.46 -16.79 -18.81
C ALA A 187 -7.44 -15.89 -18.11
N GLY A 188 -7.82 -14.66 -17.76
CA GLY A 188 -7.00 -13.73 -16.98
C GLY A 188 -6.66 -14.26 -15.59
N ASN A 189 -7.65 -14.71 -14.83
CA ASN A 189 -7.44 -15.34 -13.51
C ASN A 189 -6.60 -16.63 -13.61
N LEU A 190 -6.78 -17.41 -14.68
CA LEU A 190 -6.02 -18.64 -14.92
C LEU A 190 -4.56 -18.34 -15.27
N ALA A 191 -4.30 -17.34 -16.12
CA ALA A 191 -2.95 -16.89 -16.48
C ALA A 191 -2.25 -16.23 -15.29
N SER A 192 -2.93 -15.33 -14.58
CA SER A 192 -2.45 -14.66 -13.36
C SER A 192 -2.10 -15.67 -12.26
N GLY A 193 -3.01 -16.62 -12.00
CA GLY A 193 -2.80 -17.70 -11.03
C GLY A 193 -1.76 -18.74 -11.48
N GLY A 194 -1.61 -18.96 -12.78
CA GLY A 194 -0.55 -19.79 -13.35
C GLY A 194 0.83 -19.15 -13.17
N ALA A 195 0.98 -17.88 -13.57
CA ALA A 195 2.23 -17.12 -13.48
C ALA A 195 2.67 -16.92 -12.02
N ALA A 196 1.81 -16.41 -11.14
CA ALA A 196 2.13 -16.26 -9.72
C ALA A 196 2.48 -17.60 -9.05
N GLY A 197 1.80 -18.69 -9.46
CA GLY A 197 2.08 -20.04 -8.97
C GLY A 197 3.44 -20.58 -9.45
N ALA A 198 3.78 -20.38 -10.72
CA ALA A 198 5.07 -20.77 -11.30
C ALA A 198 6.22 -19.96 -10.70
N SER A 199 6.05 -18.63 -10.54
CA SER A 199 7.04 -17.75 -9.89
C SER A 199 7.24 -18.13 -8.41
N SER A 200 6.17 -18.44 -7.67
CA SER A 200 6.31 -18.93 -6.28
C SER A 200 6.96 -20.32 -6.23
N LEU A 201 6.68 -21.21 -7.19
CA LEU A 201 7.40 -22.49 -7.29
C LEU A 201 8.89 -22.28 -7.59
N LEU A 202 9.29 -21.30 -8.40
CA LEU A 202 10.68 -21.11 -8.83
C LEU A 202 11.66 -21.00 -7.66
N PHE A 203 11.25 -20.41 -6.53
CA PHE A 203 12.07 -20.31 -5.31
C PHE A 203 11.83 -21.44 -4.31
N VAL A 204 10.66 -22.09 -4.35
CA VAL A 204 10.16 -22.98 -3.28
C VAL A 204 10.17 -24.46 -3.67
N TYR A 205 10.38 -24.79 -4.95
CA TYR A 205 10.29 -26.16 -5.47
C TYR A 205 11.25 -27.14 -4.79
N SER A 206 12.48 -26.71 -4.48
CA SER A 206 13.49 -27.57 -3.87
C SER A 206 13.12 -28.01 -2.45
N LEU A 207 12.34 -27.22 -1.71
CA LEU A 207 11.75 -27.62 -0.43
C LEU A 207 10.61 -28.63 -0.63
N ASP A 208 9.80 -28.47 -1.67
CA ASP A 208 8.75 -29.43 -2.06
C ASP A 208 9.35 -30.80 -2.48
N TYR A 209 10.48 -30.76 -3.22
CA TYR A 209 11.32 -31.91 -3.55
C TYR A 209 11.88 -32.58 -2.29
N ALA A 210 12.61 -31.84 -1.45
CA ALA A 210 13.28 -32.42 -0.28
C ALA A 210 12.29 -32.97 0.74
N ARG A 211 11.13 -32.32 0.90
CA ARG A 211 10.01 -32.82 1.70
C ARG A 211 9.45 -34.13 1.15
N THR A 212 9.36 -34.28 -0.17
CA THR A 212 8.92 -35.52 -0.84
C THR A 212 9.92 -36.66 -0.62
N ARG A 213 11.24 -36.38 -0.77
CA ARG A 213 12.30 -37.37 -0.49
C ARG A 213 12.28 -37.85 0.97
N LEU A 214 12.23 -36.93 1.95
CA LEU A 214 12.21 -37.29 3.37
C LEU A 214 10.95 -38.09 3.77
N ALA A 215 9.78 -37.74 3.23
CA ALA A 215 8.54 -38.47 3.51
C ALA A 215 8.59 -39.92 3.01
N ASN A 216 9.13 -40.13 1.80
CA ASN A 216 9.25 -41.44 1.15
C ASN A 216 10.48 -42.25 1.59
N ASP A 217 11.38 -41.67 2.38
CA ASP A 217 12.58 -42.35 2.85
C ASP A 217 12.30 -43.22 4.09
N ALA A 218 11.90 -44.47 3.82
CA ALA A 218 11.73 -45.52 4.80
C ALA A 218 13.06 -46.21 5.17
N LYS A 219 13.14 -46.78 6.38
CA LYS A 219 14.23 -47.71 6.74
C LYS A 219 14.14 -48.93 5.81
N ALA A 220 15.28 -49.38 5.27
CA ALA A 220 15.27 -50.39 4.23
C ALA A 220 14.99 -51.81 4.78
N ALA A 221 14.01 -52.51 4.21
CA ALA A 221 13.49 -53.78 4.72
C ALA A 221 14.39 -55.02 4.51
N LYS A 222 15.66 -54.86 4.10
CA LYS A 222 16.60 -56.00 4.03
C LYS A 222 17.05 -56.40 5.44
N LYS A 223 17.12 -57.71 5.71
CA LYS A 223 17.75 -58.30 6.89
C LYS A 223 19.25 -57.91 6.93
N GLY A 224 19.58 -56.77 7.53
CA GLY A 224 20.94 -56.24 7.52
C GLY A 224 21.07 -54.73 7.75
N GLY A 225 20.31 -54.15 8.68
CA GLY A 225 20.59 -52.80 9.22
C GLY A 225 20.55 -51.62 8.24
N GLY A 226 19.82 -51.72 7.13
CA GLY A 226 19.82 -50.71 6.06
C GLY A 226 19.29 -49.34 6.50
N GLY A 227 20.20 -48.39 6.73
CA GLY A 227 19.90 -47.02 7.13
C GLY A 227 19.04 -46.22 6.12
N ARG A 228 18.46 -45.12 6.60
CA ARG A 228 17.73 -44.14 5.78
C ARG A 228 18.61 -43.57 4.66
N GLN A 229 18.03 -43.18 3.53
CA GLN A 229 18.76 -42.55 2.42
C GLN A 229 19.29 -41.17 2.84
N PHE A 230 18.55 -40.46 3.69
CA PHE A 230 18.87 -39.11 4.13
C PHE A 230 18.76 -38.93 5.65
N ASP A 231 19.66 -38.15 6.23
CA ASP A 231 19.63 -37.88 7.68
C ASP A 231 18.71 -36.69 7.99
N GLY A 232 18.73 -35.66 7.15
CA GLY A 232 17.89 -34.46 7.29
C GLY A 232 17.79 -33.61 6.01
N LEU A 233 17.21 -32.41 6.14
CA LEU A 233 16.93 -31.52 5.01
C LEU A 233 18.21 -31.14 4.22
N VAL A 234 19.25 -30.68 4.92
CA VAL A 234 20.53 -30.26 4.31
C VAL A 234 21.21 -31.43 3.57
N ASP A 235 21.09 -32.64 4.12
CA ASP A 235 21.67 -33.84 3.52
C ASP A 235 20.97 -34.26 2.22
N VAL A 236 19.64 -34.07 2.10
CA VAL A 236 18.94 -34.22 0.81
C VAL A 236 19.49 -33.28 -0.24
N TYR A 237 19.70 -32.00 0.10
CA TYR A 237 20.32 -31.03 -0.80
C TYR A 237 21.74 -31.46 -1.19
N ARG A 238 22.59 -31.81 -0.21
CA ARG A 238 23.99 -32.21 -0.42
C ARG A 238 24.11 -33.44 -1.33
N LYS A 239 23.36 -34.51 -1.04
CA LYS A 239 23.37 -35.77 -1.81
C LYS A 239 22.75 -35.59 -3.21
N THR A 240 21.69 -34.79 -3.36
CA THR A 240 21.07 -34.53 -4.68
C THR A 240 21.95 -33.62 -5.55
N LEU A 241 22.52 -32.55 -5.01
CA LEU A 241 23.41 -31.66 -5.75
C LEU A 241 24.68 -32.38 -6.22
N LYS A 242 25.24 -33.30 -5.41
CA LYS A 242 26.39 -34.12 -5.79
C LYS A 242 26.11 -35.13 -6.92
N THR A 243 24.86 -35.57 -7.09
CA THR A 243 24.50 -36.64 -8.05
C THR A 243 23.84 -36.12 -9.32
N ASP A 244 22.90 -35.20 -9.19
CA ASP A 244 22.04 -34.70 -10.27
C ASP A 244 22.08 -33.16 -10.42
N GLY A 245 22.89 -32.47 -9.61
CA GLY A 245 22.96 -31.01 -9.60
C GLY A 245 21.63 -30.31 -9.30
N ILE A 246 21.51 -29.06 -9.73
CA ILE A 246 20.28 -28.26 -9.57
C ILE A 246 19.10 -28.91 -10.32
N ALA A 247 19.35 -29.55 -11.47
CA ALA A 247 18.33 -30.27 -12.23
C ALA A 247 17.71 -31.44 -11.45
N GLY A 248 18.42 -32.04 -10.49
CA GLY A 248 17.89 -33.04 -9.57
C GLY A 248 16.86 -32.49 -8.58
N LEU A 249 17.07 -31.26 -8.10
CA LEU A 249 16.16 -30.58 -7.17
C LEU A 249 14.88 -30.10 -7.86
N TYR A 250 14.98 -29.68 -9.12
CA TYR A 250 13.86 -29.12 -9.91
C TYR A 250 13.18 -30.16 -10.82
N ARG A 251 13.49 -31.46 -10.66
CA ARG A 251 12.91 -32.51 -11.51
C ARG A 251 11.38 -32.60 -11.31
N GLY A 252 10.65 -32.38 -12.40
CA GLY A 252 9.19 -32.30 -12.41
C GLY A 252 8.62 -30.88 -12.37
N PHE A 253 9.43 -29.82 -12.44
CA PHE A 253 8.95 -28.42 -12.37
C PHE A 253 7.86 -28.11 -13.41
N ASN A 254 8.09 -28.39 -14.69
CA ASN A 254 7.16 -28.03 -15.79
C ASN A 254 5.76 -28.63 -15.61
N ILE A 255 5.69 -29.94 -15.28
CA ILE A 255 4.41 -30.64 -15.04
C ILE A 255 3.69 -30.12 -13.77
N SER A 256 4.42 -29.49 -12.85
CA SER A 256 3.86 -28.85 -11.65
C SER A 256 3.18 -27.51 -11.98
N CYS A 257 3.77 -26.72 -12.89
CA CYS A 257 3.15 -25.49 -13.39
C CYS A 257 1.86 -25.79 -14.16
N VAL A 258 1.86 -26.84 -15.00
CA VAL A 258 0.64 -27.38 -15.63
C VAL A 258 -0.38 -27.81 -14.57
N GLY A 259 0.05 -28.50 -13.51
CA GLY A 259 -0.80 -28.91 -12.39
C GLY A 259 -1.48 -27.75 -11.66
N ILE A 260 -0.79 -26.62 -11.47
CA ILE A 260 -1.38 -25.40 -10.89
C ILE A 260 -2.49 -24.84 -11.79
N ILE A 261 -2.23 -24.78 -13.11
CA ILE A 261 -3.21 -24.28 -14.10
C ILE A 261 -4.44 -25.20 -14.11
N VAL A 262 -4.26 -26.51 -14.28
CA VAL A 262 -5.37 -27.48 -14.30
C VAL A 262 -6.17 -27.45 -13.00
N TYR A 263 -5.51 -27.44 -11.84
CA TYR A 263 -6.19 -27.35 -10.54
C TYR A 263 -6.97 -26.04 -10.37
N ARG A 264 -6.39 -24.89 -10.72
CA ARG A 264 -7.08 -23.58 -10.62
C ARG A 264 -8.25 -23.46 -11.60
N GLY A 265 -8.09 -23.89 -12.84
CA GLY A 265 -9.15 -23.87 -13.85
C GLY A 265 -10.35 -24.73 -13.43
N LEU A 266 -10.09 -25.94 -12.92
CA LEU A 266 -11.14 -26.81 -12.39
C LEU A 266 -11.76 -26.27 -11.10
N TYR A 267 -10.96 -25.72 -10.18
CA TYR A 267 -11.47 -25.13 -8.93
C TYR A 267 -12.41 -23.95 -9.21
N PHE A 268 -12.00 -22.97 -10.01
CA PHE A 268 -12.85 -21.82 -10.36
C PHE A 268 -14.04 -22.24 -11.22
N GLY A 269 -13.84 -23.12 -12.23
CA GLY A 269 -14.93 -23.58 -13.09
C GLY A 269 -16.01 -24.33 -12.32
N LEU A 270 -15.65 -25.21 -11.39
CA LEU A 270 -16.59 -25.89 -10.50
C LEU A 270 -17.22 -24.93 -9.48
N TYR A 271 -16.47 -23.97 -8.93
CA TYR A 271 -17.02 -22.99 -7.99
C TYR A 271 -18.07 -22.08 -8.66
N ASP A 272 -17.75 -21.45 -9.79
CA ASP A 272 -18.69 -20.59 -10.53
C ASP A 272 -19.89 -21.36 -11.12
N SER A 273 -19.74 -22.67 -11.42
CA SER A 273 -20.85 -23.50 -11.93
C SER A 273 -21.78 -24.03 -10.82
N VAL A 274 -21.22 -24.45 -9.68
CA VAL A 274 -21.99 -25.15 -8.63
C VAL A 274 -22.51 -24.19 -7.56
N LYS A 275 -21.81 -23.08 -7.27
CA LYS A 275 -22.29 -22.06 -6.32
C LYS A 275 -23.69 -21.53 -6.63
N PRO A 276 -24.00 -21.02 -7.84
CA PRO A 276 -25.33 -20.49 -8.14
C PRO A 276 -26.44 -21.56 -8.24
N VAL A 277 -26.08 -22.85 -8.14
CA VAL A 277 -27.03 -23.97 -8.16
C VAL A 277 -27.32 -24.51 -6.75
N LEU A 278 -26.34 -24.48 -5.84
CA LEU A 278 -26.49 -25.03 -4.47
C LEU A 278 -26.59 -23.97 -3.36
N LEU A 279 -26.17 -22.73 -3.59
CA LEU A 279 -26.25 -21.64 -2.61
C LEU A 279 -27.27 -20.59 -3.08
N THR A 280 -28.54 -20.96 -3.01
CA THR A 280 -29.70 -20.11 -3.31
C THR A 280 -30.69 -20.14 -2.14
N GLY A 281 -31.43 -19.05 -1.95
CA GLY A 281 -32.32 -18.86 -0.80
C GLY A 281 -31.58 -18.95 0.54
N ASP A 282 -32.24 -19.51 1.56
CA ASP A 282 -31.77 -19.61 2.95
C ASP A 282 -30.39 -20.30 3.13
N LEU A 283 -29.92 -21.05 2.13
CA LEU A 283 -28.61 -21.68 2.14
C LEU A 283 -27.46 -20.73 1.78
N GLN A 284 -27.73 -19.56 1.19
CA GLN A 284 -26.70 -18.64 0.69
C GLN A 284 -25.72 -18.19 1.79
N ASP A 285 -26.24 -17.87 2.98
CA ASP A 285 -25.46 -17.43 4.14
C ASP A 285 -25.09 -18.58 5.10
N SER A 286 -25.46 -19.82 4.77
CA SER A 286 -25.15 -20.99 5.60
C SER A 286 -23.66 -21.34 5.52
N PHE A 287 -22.95 -21.13 6.64
CA PHE A 287 -21.55 -21.52 6.82
C PHE A 287 -21.32 -22.99 6.46
N PHE A 288 -22.20 -23.90 6.91
CA PHE A 288 -22.07 -25.33 6.64
C PHE A 288 -22.27 -25.69 5.16
N ALA A 289 -23.22 -25.03 4.47
CA ALA A 289 -23.41 -25.22 3.03
C ALA A 289 -22.20 -24.71 2.23
N SER A 290 -21.69 -23.52 2.57
CA SER A 290 -20.48 -22.94 1.96
C SER A 290 -19.23 -23.79 2.22
N PHE A 291 -19.08 -24.34 3.43
CA PHE A 291 -17.98 -25.26 3.78
C PHE A 291 -18.08 -26.58 3.01
N ALA A 292 -19.26 -27.19 2.96
CA ALA A 292 -19.48 -28.44 2.22
C ALA A 292 -19.23 -28.26 0.71
N LEU A 293 -19.73 -27.18 0.12
CA LEU A 293 -19.46 -26.81 -1.27
C LEU A 293 -17.95 -26.66 -1.54
N GLY A 294 -17.25 -25.87 -0.71
CA GLY A 294 -15.80 -25.67 -0.84
C GLY A 294 -15.01 -26.97 -0.70
N TRP A 295 -15.42 -27.87 0.20
CA TRP A 295 -14.82 -29.19 0.37
C TRP A 295 -15.06 -30.10 -0.83
N VAL A 296 -16.29 -30.18 -1.36
CA VAL A 296 -16.61 -30.97 -2.56
C VAL A 296 -15.79 -30.50 -3.76
N ILE A 297 -15.75 -29.19 -4.02
CA ILE A 297 -14.97 -28.61 -5.13
C ILE A 297 -13.47 -28.87 -4.96
N THR A 298 -12.94 -28.68 -3.75
CA THR A 298 -11.51 -28.91 -3.45
C THR A 298 -11.11 -30.37 -3.70
N ASN A 299 -11.97 -31.32 -3.33
CA ASN A 299 -11.72 -32.74 -3.59
C ASN A 299 -11.93 -33.09 -5.07
N GLY A 300 -12.96 -32.56 -5.74
CA GLY A 300 -13.20 -32.78 -7.18
C GLY A 300 -12.04 -32.29 -8.05
N ALA A 301 -11.65 -31.03 -7.92
CA ALA A 301 -10.49 -30.47 -8.63
C ALA A 301 -9.17 -31.17 -8.21
N GLY A 302 -9.04 -31.53 -6.92
CA GLY A 302 -7.89 -32.24 -6.38
C GLY A 302 -7.75 -33.70 -6.86
N LEU A 303 -8.86 -34.37 -7.18
CA LEU A 303 -8.88 -35.72 -7.78
C LEU A 303 -8.61 -35.67 -9.28
N ALA A 304 -9.26 -34.75 -10.00
CA ALA A 304 -9.06 -34.59 -11.45
C ALA A 304 -7.62 -34.16 -11.81
N SER A 305 -6.97 -33.35 -10.97
CA SER A 305 -5.55 -32.99 -11.12
C SER A 305 -4.57 -34.02 -10.49
N TYR A 306 -5.07 -35.05 -9.80
CA TYR A 306 -4.23 -36.00 -9.04
C TYR A 306 -3.19 -36.77 -9.89
N PRO A 307 -3.48 -37.22 -11.12
CA PRO A 307 -2.46 -37.86 -11.98
C PRO A 307 -1.23 -36.98 -12.22
N ILE A 308 -1.41 -35.65 -12.25
CA ILE A 308 -0.35 -34.67 -12.48
C ILE A 308 0.57 -34.58 -11.25
N ASP A 309 0.01 -34.60 -10.03
CA ASP A 309 0.81 -34.69 -8.80
C ASP A 309 1.51 -36.07 -8.70
N THR A 310 0.88 -37.18 -9.09
CA THR A 310 1.56 -38.49 -9.09
C THR A 310 2.74 -38.54 -10.06
N VAL A 311 2.61 -38.00 -11.28
CA VAL A 311 3.74 -37.86 -12.20
C VAL A 311 4.83 -36.95 -11.60
N ARG A 312 4.45 -35.78 -11.02
CA ARG A 312 5.39 -34.88 -10.34
C ARG A 312 6.19 -35.59 -9.25
N ARG A 313 5.53 -36.26 -8.30
CA ARG A 313 6.20 -36.88 -7.13
C ARG A 313 7.11 -38.04 -7.57
N ARG A 314 6.70 -38.85 -8.54
CA ARG A 314 7.54 -39.93 -9.08
C ARG A 314 8.76 -39.42 -9.82
N MET A 315 8.62 -38.35 -10.60
CA MET A 315 9.76 -37.68 -11.22
C MET A 315 10.79 -37.19 -10.16
N MET A 316 10.34 -36.66 -9.02
CA MET A 316 11.22 -36.32 -7.88
C MET A 316 11.94 -37.55 -7.27
N MET A 317 11.32 -38.73 -7.26
CA MET A 317 11.95 -39.94 -6.71
C MET A 317 13.10 -40.48 -7.58
N THR A 318 13.11 -40.21 -8.88
CA THR A 318 14.23 -40.62 -9.78
C THR A 318 15.53 -39.84 -9.59
N SER A 319 15.55 -38.78 -8.77
CA SER A 319 16.77 -37.99 -8.55
C SER A 319 17.83 -38.76 -7.75
N GLY A 320 19.07 -38.73 -8.22
CA GLY A 320 20.18 -39.54 -7.65
C GLY A 320 20.13 -41.04 -7.97
N GLU A 321 19.09 -41.52 -8.65
CA GLU A 321 18.99 -42.90 -9.13
C GLU A 321 19.57 -43.03 -10.56
N ALA A 322 19.92 -44.25 -10.98
CA ALA A 322 20.50 -44.48 -12.31
C ALA A 322 19.47 -44.35 -13.45
N VAL A 323 18.23 -44.82 -13.22
CA VAL A 323 17.14 -44.78 -14.21
C VAL A 323 16.23 -43.59 -13.94
N LYS A 324 16.00 -42.77 -14.98
CA LYS A 324 15.30 -41.49 -14.92
C LYS A 324 14.32 -41.35 -16.08
N TYR A 325 13.16 -40.74 -15.81
CA TYR A 325 12.21 -40.37 -16.86
C TYR A 325 12.75 -39.22 -17.71
N LYS A 326 12.63 -39.32 -19.04
CA LYS A 326 13.10 -38.32 -20.00
C LYS A 326 12.23 -37.06 -20.03
N SER A 327 10.93 -37.21 -19.78
CA SER A 327 9.96 -36.11 -19.72
C SER A 327 8.75 -36.50 -18.85
N SER A 328 7.84 -35.55 -18.61
CA SER A 328 6.58 -35.84 -17.91
C SER A 328 5.60 -36.68 -18.74
N LEU A 329 5.66 -36.59 -20.08
CA LEU A 329 4.87 -37.44 -20.97
C LEU A 329 5.43 -38.87 -21.02
N ASP A 330 6.75 -39.01 -21.01
CA ASP A 330 7.45 -40.30 -20.86
C ASP A 330 7.10 -40.95 -19.51
N ALA A 331 7.20 -40.20 -18.40
CA ALA A 331 6.79 -40.67 -17.08
C ALA A 331 5.34 -41.14 -17.03
N PHE A 332 4.40 -40.33 -17.54
CA PHE A 332 2.98 -40.68 -17.63
C PHE A 332 2.77 -41.96 -18.45
N THR A 333 3.36 -42.04 -19.65
CA THR A 333 3.24 -43.20 -20.55
C THR A 333 3.81 -44.47 -19.93
N GLN A 334 4.97 -44.41 -19.28
CA GLN A 334 5.57 -45.55 -18.59
C GLN A 334 4.72 -46.00 -17.39
N ILE A 335 4.16 -45.08 -16.60
CA ILE A 335 3.26 -45.45 -15.48
C ILE A 335 2.00 -46.14 -16.00
N LEU A 336 1.36 -45.63 -17.07
CA LEU A 336 0.20 -46.32 -17.68
C LEU A 336 0.57 -47.70 -18.23
N LYS A 337 1.70 -47.81 -18.95
CA LYS A 337 2.11 -49.05 -19.61
C LYS A 337 2.52 -50.15 -18.62
N ASN A 338 3.24 -49.78 -17.56
CA ASN A 338 3.87 -50.74 -16.65
C ASN A 338 3.04 -51.00 -15.38
N GLU A 339 2.18 -50.07 -14.98
CA GLU A 339 1.43 -50.13 -13.70
C GLU A 339 -0.08 -49.87 -13.85
N GLY A 340 -0.54 -49.50 -15.05
CA GLY A 340 -1.94 -49.23 -15.37
C GLY A 340 -2.46 -47.88 -14.87
N ALA A 341 -3.56 -47.40 -15.46
CA ALA A 341 -4.16 -46.11 -15.15
C ALA A 341 -4.56 -45.95 -13.66
N LYS A 342 -4.86 -47.05 -12.95
CA LYS A 342 -5.13 -47.04 -11.50
C LYS A 342 -3.91 -46.57 -10.68
N SER A 343 -2.68 -46.78 -11.16
CA SER A 343 -1.46 -46.40 -10.43
C SER A 343 -1.35 -44.88 -10.25
N LEU A 344 -1.84 -44.09 -11.22
CA LEU A 344 -1.88 -42.63 -11.15
C LEU A 344 -2.69 -42.09 -9.97
N PHE A 345 -3.66 -42.86 -9.45
CA PHE A 345 -4.54 -42.49 -8.34
C PHE A 345 -4.14 -43.13 -7.00
N LYS A 346 -2.98 -43.81 -6.91
CA LYS A 346 -2.45 -44.32 -5.65
C LYS A 346 -2.30 -43.19 -4.61
N GLY A 347 -2.89 -43.39 -3.43
CA GLY A 347 -2.92 -42.39 -2.35
C GLY A 347 -4.06 -41.37 -2.42
N ALA A 348 -4.91 -41.37 -3.45
CA ALA A 348 -6.00 -40.39 -3.60
C ALA A 348 -6.97 -40.38 -2.41
N GLY A 349 -7.35 -41.54 -1.87
CA GLY A 349 -8.18 -41.63 -0.66
C GLY A 349 -7.51 -41.02 0.58
N ALA A 350 -6.20 -41.22 0.76
CA ALA A 350 -5.43 -40.58 1.82
C ALA A 350 -5.35 -39.06 1.64
N ASN A 351 -5.36 -38.57 0.38
CA ASN A 351 -5.42 -37.14 0.08
C ASN A 351 -6.77 -36.51 0.44
N ILE A 352 -7.89 -37.24 0.31
CA ILE A 352 -9.23 -36.81 0.78
C ILE A 352 -9.24 -36.72 2.32
N LEU A 353 -8.76 -37.76 3.02
CA LEU A 353 -8.64 -37.75 4.48
C LEU A 353 -7.75 -36.61 4.98
N ARG A 354 -6.63 -36.34 4.29
CA ARG A 354 -5.77 -35.18 4.55
C ARG A 354 -6.48 -33.84 4.35
N ALA A 355 -7.42 -33.74 3.41
CA ALA A 355 -8.22 -32.53 3.21
C ALA A 355 -9.21 -32.31 4.36
N VAL A 356 -9.89 -33.37 4.82
CA VAL A 356 -10.77 -33.33 6.02
C VAL A 356 -9.96 -32.93 7.25
N ALA A 357 -8.84 -33.61 7.53
CA ALA A 357 -7.99 -33.32 8.68
C ALA A 357 -7.44 -31.87 8.68
N GLY A 358 -6.95 -31.39 7.53
CA GLY A 358 -6.45 -30.03 7.40
C GLY A 358 -7.53 -28.96 7.62
N ALA A 359 -8.74 -29.18 7.13
CA ALA A 359 -9.87 -28.26 7.31
C ALA A 359 -10.41 -28.26 8.75
N GLY A 360 -10.53 -29.44 9.37
CA GLY A 360 -10.96 -29.59 10.76
C GLY A 360 -9.96 -28.97 11.74
N VAL A 361 -8.66 -29.18 11.55
CA VAL A 361 -7.64 -28.58 12.42
C VAL A 361 -7.57 -27.06 12.23
N LEU A 362 -7.68 -26.55 11.00
CA LEU A 362 -7.64 -25.09 10.78
C LEU A 362 -8.86 -24.40 11.43
N SER A 363 -10.08 -24.89 11.14
CA SER A 363 -11.30 -24.31 11.74
C SER A 363 -11.40 -24.50 13.27
N GLY A 364 -10.80 -25.57 13.81
CA GLY A 364 -10.62 -25.75 15.25
C GLY A 364 -9.61 -24.77 15.85
N TYR A 365 -8.44 -24.61 15.21
CA TYR A 365 -7.39 -23.68 15.63
C TYR A 365 -7.84 -22.22 15.56
N ASP A 366 -8.55 -21.81 14.51
CA ASP A 366 -9.06 -20.44 14.36
C ASP A 366 -10.03 -20.09 15.51
N LYS A 367 -10.90 -21.02 15.91
CA LYS A 367 -11.73 -20.89 17.13
C LYS A 367 -10.89 -20.86 18.40
N LEU A 368 -9.89 -21.72 18.52
CA LEU A 368 -9.03 -21.80 19.71
C LEU A 368 -8.16 -20.53 19.87
N GLN A 369 -7.70 -19.92 18.78
CA GLN A 369 -6.99 -18.65 18.77
C GLN A 369 -7.89 -17.50 19.23
N LEU A 370 -9.16 -17.47 18.79
CA LEU A 370 -10.14 -16.49 19.26
C LEU A 370 -10.49 -16.62 20.75
N ILE A 371 -10.46 -17.85 21.29
CA ILE A 371 -10.78 -18.13 22.70
C ILE A 371 -9.57 -17.90 23.64
N VAL A 372 -8.40 -18.44 23.28
CA VAL A 372 -7.20 -18.40 24.13
C VAL A 372 -6.46 -17.07 24.03
N PHE A 373 -6.46 -16.43 22.85
CA PHE A 373 -5.64 -15.25 22.56
C PHE A 373 -6.50 -14.01 22.25
N GLY A 374 -7.28 -13.57 23.25
CA GLY A 374 -7.92 -12.25 23.21
C GLY A 374 -6.91 -11.15 22.86
N LYS A 375 -7.26 -10.29 21.89
CA LYS A 375 -6.30 -9.50 21.07
C LYS A 375 -5.19 -8.75 21.83
N LYS A 376 -5.46 -8.25 23.05
CA LYS A 376 -4.46 -7.54 23.88
C LYS A 376 -3.37 -8.47 24.47
N LEU A 377 -3.67 -9.74 24.70
CA LEU A 377 -2.79 -10.68 25.42
C LEU A 377 -1.78 -11.35 24.47
N LEU A 378 -2.20 -11.62 23.23
CA LEU A 378 -1.30 -12.09 22.16
C LEU A 378 -0.17 -11.09 21.89
N LEU A 379 -0.47 -9.79 21.89
CA LEU A 379 0.53 -8.74 21.61
C LEU A 379 1.67 -8.77 22.65
N LYS A 380 1.33 -8.93 23.94
CA LYS A 380 2.32 -9.09 25.02
C LYS A 380 3.14 -10.38 24.88
N PHE A 381 2.53 -11.48 24.44
CA PHE A 381 3.25 -12.74 24.20
C PHE A 381 4.21 -12.62 23.01
N ILE A 382 3.77 -12.02 21.90
CA ILE A 382 4.61 -11.85 20.70
C ILE A 382 5.77 -10.88 20.97
N VAL A 383 5.53 -9.73 21.61
CA VAL A 383 6.63 -8.80 21.99
C VAL A 383 7.69 -9.53 22.84
N LYS A 384 7.26 -10.36 23.81
CA LYS A 384 8.18 -11.13 24.67
C LYS A 384 8.92 -12.24 23.90
N VAL A 385 8.32 -12.84 22.88
CA VAL A 385 8.97 -13.84 22.00
C VAL A 385 9.91 -13.18 20.99
N THR A 386 9.54 -12.05 20.39
CA THR A 386 10.38 -11.32 19.43
C THR A 386 11.63 -10.74 20.09
N MET A 387 11.52 -10.19 21.30
CA MET A 387 12.71 -9.77 22.06
C MET A 387 13.51 -10.97 22.60
N GLY A 388 12.87 -12.07 22.99
CA GLY A 388 13.56 -13.30 23.38
C GLY A 388 14.43 -13.89 22.26
N ILE A 389 13.89 -13.97 21.04
CA ILE A 389 14.61 -14.50 19.87
C ILE A 389 15.82 -13.64 19.46
N ILE A 390 15.83 -12.35 19.79
CA ILE A 390 17.00 -11.47 19.60
C ILE A 390 18.04 -11.67 20.71
N SER A 391 17.61 -12.03 21.93
CA SER A 391 18.49 -12.23 23.10
C SER A 391 19.11 -13.64 23.19
N ASP A 392 18.46 -14.69 22.68
CA ASP A 392 18.85 -16.11 22.81
C ASP A 392 20.11 -16.51 22.01
N SER A 393 20.94 -15.55 21.57
CA SER A 393 22.27 -15.81 20.99
C SER A 393 23.40 -15.85 22.03
N ALA A 394 23.10 -15.60 23.32
CA ALA A 394 24.08 -15.63 24.40
C ALA A 394 23.61 -16.40 25.64
N GLN A 395 24.54 -17.19 26.19
CA GLN A 395 24.48 -17.92 27.47
C GLN A 395 23.58 -19.18 27.54
N SER A 396 24.01 -20.14 28.35
CA SER A 396 23.38 -21.44 28.56
C SER A 396 23.50 -21.89 30.02
N HIS A 397 22.50 -22.65 30.48
CA HIS A 397 22.35 -23.15 31.87
C HIS A 397 22.07 -22.03 32.91
N SER A 398 21.37 -22.27 34.02
CA SER A 398 20.92 -23.54 34.63
C SER A 398 19.47 -23.46 35.14
N SER A 399 18.92 -24.59 35.62
CA SER A 399 17.49 -24.75 35.94
C SER A 399 17.21 -25.19 37.38
N SER A 400 16.23 -24.59 38.05
CA SER A 400 15.52 -25.16 39.21
C SER A 400 14.13 -24.55 39.35
N SER A 401 13.18 -25.26 39.97
CA SER A 401 11.75 -24.91 39.99
C SER A 401 11.06 -25.19 41.33
N ALA A 402 10.28 -24.24 41.84
CA ALA A 402 9.38 -24.36 43.01
C ALA A 402 8.27 -23.28 42.97
N PRO A 403 7.18 -23.37 43.78
CA PRO A 403 5.89 -22.70 43.50
C PRO A 403 5.59 -21.43 44.33
N PRO A 404 4.51 -20.68 44.00
CA PRO A 404 4.12 -19.43 44.68
C PRO A 404 3.14 -19.62 45.86
N PRO A 405 3.29 -18.78 46.89
CA PRO A 405 2.17 -18.03 47.50
C PRO A 405 2.60 -16.56 47.76
N SER A 406 1.80 -15.56 48.11
CA SER A 406 0.37 -15.21 48.12
C SER A 406 0.33 -13.78 48.70
N ILE A 407 -0.75 -13.03 48.48
CA ILE A 407 -0.89 -11.62 48.88
C ILE A 407 -0.77 -11.43 50.41
N PHE A 408 0.08 -10.50 50.87
CA PHE A 408 -0.19 -9.61 52.01
C PHE A 408 0.70 -8.35 51.95
N SER A 409 0.25 -7.24 52.55
CA SER A 409 0.94 -5.94 52.49
C SER A 409 1.67 -5.63 53.81
N SER A 410 2.94 -5.20 53.69
CA SER A 410 3.66 -4.43 54.71
C SER A 410 4.84 -3.70 54.05
N SER A 411 5.28 -2.58 54.63
CA SER A 411 6.38 -1.78 54.08
C SER A 411 7.73 -2.43 54.39
N PHE A 412 8.32 -3.10 53.41
CA PHE A 412 9.69 -3.62 53.48
C PHE A 412 10.67 -2.55 52.99
N ALA A 413 11.61 -2.14 53.86
CA ALA A 413 12.73 -1.31 53.45
C ALA A 413 13.65 -2.07 52.48
N THR A 414 14.00 -1.45 51.36
CA THR A 414 14.76 -2.03 50.26
C THR A 414 16.22 -2.18 50.66
N ARG A 415 16.60 -3.39 51.12
CA ARG A 415 17.98 -3.73 51.46
C ARG A 415 18.76 -4.12 50.20
N ILE A 416 19.85 -3.42 49.92
CA ILE A 416 20.79 -3.78 48.82
C ILE A 416 21.70 -4.97 49.24
N PHE A 417 21.88 -5.20 50.54
CA PHE A 417 22.49 -6.40 51.12
C PHE A 417 21.62 -6.95 52.25
N SER A 418 21.36 -8.25 52.27
CA SER A 418 20.58 -8.91 53.32
C SER A 418 21.32 -9.06 54.65
N ASP A 419 22.64 -9.24 54.59
CA ASP A 419 23.40 -9.95 55.63
C ASP A 419 24.12 -9.04 56.65
N VAL A 420 24.05 -7.71 56.46
CA VAL A 420 24.67 -6.70 57.34
C VAL A 420 23.65 -5.61 57.69
N ALA A 421 23.67 -5.14 58.93
CA ALA A 421 22.85 -4.03 59.36
C ALA A 421 23.46 -2.69 58.90
N GLY A 422 22.73 -1.95 58.08
CA GLY A 422 23.13 -0.61 57.63
C GLY A 422 23.11 0.43 58.75
N ASP A 423 23.96 1.44 58.63
CA ASP A 423 24.12 2.53 59.60
C ASP A 423 23.53 3.87 59.12
N ILE A 424 22.88 3.90 57.95
CA ILE A 424 22.10 5.03 57.43
C ILE A 424 20.88 4.54 56.65
N THR A 425 19.73 5.20 56.87
CA THR A 425 18.49 4.98 56.12
C THR A 425 18.20 6.22 55.28
N ILE A 426 18.14 6.06 53.96
CA ILE A 426 17.79 7.14 53.03
C ILE A 426 16.43 6.80 52.39
N VAL A 427 15.46 7.68 52.55
CA VAL A 427 14.15 7.59 51.88
C VAL A 427 14.21 8.41 50.60
N VAL A 428 13.75 7.82 49.49
CA VAL A 428 13.74 8.44 48.17
C VAL A 428 12.34 8.25 47.57
N ASP A 429 11.63 9.37 47.40
CA ASP A 429 10.27 9.42 46.84
C ASP A 429 9.28 8.42 47.47
N GLY A 430 9.45 8.16 48.78
CA GLY A 430 8.63 7.25 49.59
C GLY A 430 9.19 5.83 49.78
N GLU A 431 10.20 5.40 49.00
CA GLU A 431 10.87 4.11 49.20
C GLU A 431 12.07 4.26 50.14
N SER A 432 12.21 3.36 51.13
CA SER A 432 13.26 3.46 52.16
C SER A 432 14.40 2.47 51.92
N PHE A 433 15.62 2.98 51.79
CA PHE A 433 16.84 2.21 51.55
C PHE A 433 17.71 2.16 52.80
N LEU A 434 18.03 0.94 53.28
CA LEU A 434 18.96 0.73 54.38
C LEU A 434 20.38 0.48 53.82
N LEU A 435 21.32 1.35 54.17
CA LEU A 435 22.61 1.51 53.52
C LEU A 435 23.76 1.71 54.53
N HIS A 436 24.99 1.78 54.02
CA HIS A 436 26.22 1.94 54.80
C HIS A 436 26.91 3.26 54.44
N LYS A 437 27.32 4.08 55.43
CA LYS A 437 27.92 5.39 55.19
C LYS A 437 29.24 5.32 54.40
N PHE A 438 30.12 4.37 54.70
CA PHE A 438 31.46 4.33 54.11
C PHE A 438 31.48 4.19 52.57
N PRO A 439 30.79 3.24 51.92
CA PRO A 439 30.73 3.15 50.45
C PRO A 439 30.12 4.38 49.78
N LEU A 440 29.18 5.07 50.44
CA LEU A 440 28.51 6.27 49.91
C LEU A 440 29.42 7.50 49.99
N VAL A 441 29.92 7.80 51.20
CA VAL A 441 30.81 8.94 51.47
C VAL A 441 32.09 8.88 50.63
N ALA A 442 32.55 7.68 50.26
CA ALA A 442 33.70 7.49 49.38
C ALA A 442 33.49 8.03 47.94
N ARG A 443 32.25 8.12 47.43
CA ARG A 443 31.98 8.39 45.99
C ARG A 443 30.90 9.45 45.71
N CYS A 444 30.15 9.87 46.71
CA CYS A 444 29.05 10.83 46.59
C CYS A 444 29.33 12.06 47.46
N GLY A 445 29.57 13.21 46.81
CA GLY A 445 29.86 14.47 47.49
C GLY A 445 28.70 14.98 48.36
N LYS A 446 27.46 14.85 47.87
CA LYS A 446 26.27 15.32 48.59
C LYS A 446 26.00 14.54 49.87
N ILE A 447 26.11 13.20 49.83
CA ILE A 447 26.00 12.35 51.02
C ILE A 447 27.20 12.57 51.94
N ARG A 448 28.40 12.84 51.42
CA ARG A 448 29.57 13.23 52.24
C ARG A 448 29.31 14.51 53.05
N LYS A 449 28.70 15.54 52.45
CA LYS A 449 28.31 16.79 53.13
C LYS A 449 27.25 16.53 54.21
N MET A 450 26.13 15.89 53.85
CA MET A 450 25.06 15.53 54.79
C MET A 450 25.56 14.70 55.99
N VAL A 451 26.45 13.73 55.76
CA VAL A 451 27.03 12.89 56.83
C VAL A 451 28.05 13.65 57.70
N ALA A 452 28.61 14.77 57.23
CA ALA A 452 29.42 15.68 58.05
C ALA A 452 28.52 16.56 58.94
N GLU A 453 27.48 17.17 58.37
CA GLU A 453 26.49 18.00 59.08
C GLU A 453 25.79 17.21 60.22
N MET A 454 25.53 15.91 59.98
CA MET A 454 24.99 14.96 60.98
C MET A 454 25.96 14.57 62.12
N LYS A 455 27.24 14.96 62.05
CA LYS A 455 28.19 14.78 63.18
C LYS A 455 28.22 15.98 64.12
N GLU A 456 27.88 17.17 63.62
CA GLU A 456 27.82 18.41 64.41
C GLU A 456 26.46 18.57 65.10
N SER A 457 25.39 18.06 64.47
CA SER A 457 24.04 17.99 65.04
C SER A 457 23.83 16.71 65.86
N SER A 458 23.86 16.84 67.19
CA SER A 458 23.92 15.71 68.14
C SER A 458 22.58 14.96 68.35
N SER A 459 21.99 14.41 67.29
CA SER A 459 20.76 13.63 67.32
C SER A 459 20.91 12.27 66.62
N ASN A 460 20.83 11.18 67.38
CA ASN A 460 21.02 9.80 66.90
C ASN A 460 19.82 9.25 66.09
N LEU A 461 19.48 9.89 64.97
CA LEU A 461 18.54 9.37 63.98
C LEU A 461 19.18 9.42 62.59
N SER A 462 19.69 8.27 62.16
CA SER A 462 20.34 8.08 60.86
C SER A 462 19.33 7.98 59.71
N TYR A 463 18.51 9.01 59.57
CA TYR A 463 17.39 9.13 58.62
C TYR A 463 17.61 10.34 57.72
N THR A 464 17.35 10.21 56.43
CA THR A 464 17.45 11.31 55.47
C THR A 464 16.40 11.13 54.37
N GLU A 465 15.70 12.18 53.98
CA GLU A 465 14.71 12.14 52.91
C GLU A 465 15.19 12.92 51.69
N LEU A 466 15.16 12.30 50.51
CA LEU A 466 15.36 12.92 49.22
C LEU A 466 14.01 12.90 48.48
N ARG A 467 13.49 14.09 48.16
CA ARG A 467 12.28 14.26 47.34
C ARG A 467 12.66 14.72 45.94
N ASP A 468 11.82 14.36 44.99
CA ASP A 468 11.93 14.70 43.57
C ASP A 468 13.28 14.25 42.99
N PHE A 469 13.69 13.02 43.32
CA PHE A 469 14.99 12.50 42.93
C PHE A 469 15.03 12.19 41.41
N PRO A 470 16.11 12.54 40.67
CA PRO A 470 16.14 12.35 39.23
C PRO A 470 15.98 10.88 38.82
N GLY A 471 14.85 10.55 38.17
CA GLY A 471 14.52 9.15 37.79
C GLY A 471 14.02 8.28 38.95
N GLY A 472 13.81 8.86 40.13
CA GLY A 472 13.22 8.22 41.30
C GLY A 472 14.07 7.13 41.96
N SER A 473 13.44 6.41 42.89
CA SER A 473 14.03 5.39 43.76
C SER A 473 14.85 4.31 43.02
N LYS A 474 14.42 3.87 41.84
CA LYS A 474 15.11 2.87 41.01
C LYS A 474 16.43 3.38 40.46
N THR A 475 16.49 4.65 40.06
CA THR A 475 17.73 5.28 39.61
C THR A 475 18.68 5.52 40.77
N PHE A 476 18.14 5.88 41.95
CA PHE A 476 18.90 5.91 43.19
C PHE A 476 19.50 4.52 43.52
N GLU A 477 18.73 3.43 43.41
CA GLU A 477 19.22 2.05 43.63
C GLU A 477 20.42 1.70 42.74
N LEU A 478 20.41 2.11 41.46
CA LEU A 478 21.54 1.92 40.54
C LEU A 478 22.77 2.76 40.96
N ALA A 479 22.58 4.02 41.37
CA ALA A 479 23.65 4.85 41.91
C ALA A 479 24.22 4.28 43.23
N MET A 480 23.39 3.67 44.07
CA MET A 480 23.85 2.99 45.29
C MET A 480 24.62 1.69 44.95
N LYS A 481 24.15 0.90 43.98
CA LYS A 481 24.87 -0.28 43.45
C LYS A 481 26.26 0.09 42.96
N PHE A 482 26.40 1.21 42.22
CA PHE A 482 27.72 1.75 41.86
C PHE A 482 28.60 1.96 43.09
N CYS A 483 28.06 2.58 44.15
CA CYS A 483 28.82 2.88 45.37
C CYS A 483 29.37 1.64 46.07
N TYR A 484 28.59 0.56 46.14
CA TYR A 484 29.04 -0.74 46.65
C TYR A 484 30.00 -1.50 45.71
N GLY A 485 30.22 -1.02 44.47
CA GLY A 485 31.00 -1.75 43.46
C GLY A 485 30.25 -2.92 42.83
N ILE A 486 28.92 -2.95 42.93
CA ILE A 486 28.06 -3.92 42.24
C ILE A 486 27.97 -3.49 40.77
N ASN A 487 28.34 -4.40 39.86
CA ASN A 487 28.21 -4.16 38.43
C ASN A 487 26.73 -4.16 38.00
N PHE A 488 26.36 -3.17 37.21
CA PHE A 488 25.09 -3.08 36.48
C PHE A 488 25.36 -2.48 35.10
N GLU A 489 24.42 -2.62 34.17
CA GLU A 489 24.56 -2.15 32.79
C GLU A 489 24.05 -0.72 32.64
N ILE A 490 24.85 0.13 31.99
CA ILE A 490 24.42 1.45 31.50
C ILE A 490 23.81 1.23 30.12
N THR A 491 22.54 1.57 29.96
CA THR A 491 21.75 1.41 28.75
C THR A 491 21.24 2.77 28.26
N ILE A 492 20.89 2.86 26.98
CA ILE A 492 20.35 4.08 26.37
C ILE A 492 19.12 4.59 27.14
N SER A 493 18.26 3.66 27.57
CA SER A 493 17.05 3.89 28.38
C SER A 493 17.28 4.22 29.87
N ASN A 494 18.51 4.10 30.40
CA ASN A 494 18.80 4.44 31.81
C ASN A 494 19.88 5.53 31.98
N VAL A 495 20.72 5.78 30.97
CA VAL A 495 21.88 6.68 31.08
C VAL A 495 21.49 8.11 31.44
N VAL A 496 20.38 8.64 30.90
CA VAL A 496 19.89 10.00 31.23
C VAL A 496 19.57 10.13 32.71
N ALA A 497 18.75 9.22 33.24
CA ALA A 497 18.35 9.22 34.64
C ALA A 497 19.58 9.07 35.56
N ILE A 498 20.46 8.11 35.27
CA ILE A 498 21.68 7.87 36.05
C ILE A 498 22.61 9.09 35.99
N ARG A 499 22.77 9.74 34.83
CA ARG A 499 23.60 10.94 34.66
C ARG A 499 23.06 12.14 35.45
N CYS A 500 21.74 12.29 35.50
CA CYS A 500 21.08 13.34 36.29
C CYS A 500 21.17 13.05 37.79
N ALA A 501 20.94 11.80 38.21
CA ALA A 501 21.09 11.34 39.59
C ALA A 501 22.53 11.47 40.10
N ALA A 502 23.52 11.08 39.29
CA ALA A 502 24.94 11.23 39.59
C ALA A 502 25.35 12.70 39.73
N GLY A 503 24.78 13.59 38.89
CA GLY A 503 24.91 15.04 39.02
C GLY A 503 24.32 15.56 40.34
N TYR A 504 23.06 15.23 40.63
CA TYR A 504 22.36 15.61 41.87
C TYR A 504 23.10 15.12 43.13
N LEU A 505 23.75 13.95 43.07
CA LEU A 505 24.52 13.36 44.16
C LEU A 505 25.98 13.85 44.24
N GLU A 506 26.43 14.73 43.34
CA GLU A 506 27.84 15.17 43.25
C GLU A 506 28.81 13.97 43.13
N MET A 507 28.56 13.07 42.18
CA MET A 507 29.41 11.91 41.91
C MET A 507 30.49 12.24 40.86
N THR A 508 31.29 13.27 41.18
CA THR A 508 32.40 13.78 40.36
C THR A 508 33.71 13.04 40.61
N GLU A 509 34.71 13.26 39.75
CA GLU A 509 35.99 12.55 39.85
C GLU A 509 36.85 12.97 41.05
N ASP A 510 36.57 14.14 41.65
CA ASP A 510 37.19 14.63 42.90
C ASP A 510 37.03 13.64 44.08
N PHE A 511 36.03 12.77 44.00
CA PHE A 511 35.77 11.74 45.00
C PHE A 511 36.38 10.38 44.64
N LYS A 512 36.49 10.06 43.34
CA LYS A 512 37.08 8.83 42.81
C LYS A 512 37.26 8.91 41.29
N GLU A 513 38.38 8.43 40.77
CA GLU A 513 38.57 8.20 39.32
C GLU A 513 37.48 7.28 38.72
N GLU A 514 37.07 7.59 37.49
CA GLU A 514 35.93 6.97 36.78
C GLU A 514 34.63 6.97 37.62
N ASN A 515 34.28 8.10 38.25
CA ASN A 515 33.01 8.19 38.96
C ASN A 515 31.81 8.16 38.00
N LEU A 516 30.60 8.03 38.57
CA LEU A 516 29.39 7.74 37.81
C LEU A 516 29.02 8.82 36.77
N ILE A 517 29.40 10.09 36.99
CA ILE A 517 29.28 11.15 35.97
C ILE A 517 30.19 10.85 34.77
N ALA A 518 31.50 10.66 34.99
CA ALA A 518 32.46 10.42 33.90
C ALA A 518 32.12 9.17 33.08
N ARG A 519 31.68 8.09 33.75
CA ARG A 519 31.23 6.85 33.07
C ARG A 519 29.94 7.02 32.27
N THR A 520 28.99 7.85 32.71
CA THR A 520 27.76 8.12 31.94
C THR A 520 27.99 9.10 30.79
N GLU A 521 28.83 10.12 30.94
CA GLU A 521 29.25 10.99 29.84
C GLU A 521 30.03 10.22 28.77
N THR A 522 30.97 9.35 29.16
CA THR A 522 31.71 8.48 28.24
C THR A 522 30.77 7.62 27.40
N TYR A 523 29.71 7.06 28.00
CA TYR A 523 28.69 6.29 27.28
C TYR A 523 27.89 7.17 26.31
N LEU A 524 27.50 8.38 26.71
CA LEU A 524 26.79 9.32 25.84
C LEU A 524 27.64 9.70 24.61
N GLU A 525 28.90 10.08 24.80
CA GLU A 525 29.79 10.54 23.71
C GLU A 525 30.29 9.44 22.77
N GLN A 526 30.49 8.22 23.28
CA GLN A 526 31.03 7.10 22.51
C GLN A 526 29.93 6.19 21.92
N VAL A 527 28.77 6.07 22.58
CA VAL A 527 27.71 5.12 22.19
C VAL A 527 26.44 5.80 21.71
N ALA A 528 25.94 6.83 22.40
CA ALA A 528 24.68 7.47 22.04
C ALA A 528 24.85 8.47 20.89
N PHE A 529 25.65 9.53 21.08
CA PHE A 529 25.85 10.65 20.14
C PHE A 529 26.55 10.25 18.82
N ARG A 530 26.99 8.99 18.70
CA ARG A 530 27.55 8.40 17.47
C ARG A 530 26.50 7.73 16.56
N SER A 531 25.24 7.70 16.97
CA SER A 531 24.12 7.12 16.24
C SER A 531 22.90 8.04 16.35
N LEU A 532 22.20 8.27 15.23
CA LEU A 532 20.98 9.08 15.21
C LEU A 532 19.88 8.41 16.04
N GLU A 533 19.58 7.14 15.77
CA GLU A 533 18.59 6.28 16.47
C GLU A 533 18.73 6.40 18.00
N LYS A 534 19.95 6.17 18.50
CA LYS A 534 20.25 6.22 19.93
C LYS A 534 20.17 7.63 20.50
N SER A 535 20.56 8.65 19.73
CA SER A 535 20.44 10.05 20.16
C SER A 535 18.97 10.47 20.29
N VAL A 536 18.08 9.94 19.45
CA VAL A 536 16.62 10.12 19.57
C VAL A 536 16.08 9.37 20.80
N GLU A 537 16.48 8.11 21.04
CA GLU A 537 16.05 7.37 22.24
C GLU A 537 16.51 8.06 23.55
N VAL A 538 17.72 8.63 23.60
CA VAL A 538 18.17 9.48 24.72
C VAL A 538 17.31 10.74 24.86
N LEU A 539 16.93 11.38 23.75
CA LEU A 539 16.09 12.58 23.76
C LEU A 539 14.67 12.27 24.27
N CYS A 540 14.04 11.19 23.78
CA CYS A 540 12.78 10.67 24.31
C CYS A 540 12.88 10.32 25.80
N SER A 541 14.01 9.76 26.25
CA SER A 541 14.24 9.46 27.66
C SER A 541 14.28 10.71 28.54
N CYS A 542 14.73 11.86 28.00
CA CYS A 542 14.67 13.15 28.70
C CYS A 542 13.23 13.63 28.90
N GLU A 543 12.30 13.36 27.97
CA GLU A 543 10.88 13.70 28.13
C GLU A 543 10.22 12.98 29.32
N THR A 544 10.63 11.73 29.55
CA THR A 544 10.09 10.87 30.62
C THR A 544 10.71 11.09 32.00
N LEU A 545 11.75 11.92 32.10
CA LEU A 545 12.43 12.19 33.36
C LEU A 545 11.64 13.19 34.20
N HIS A 546 11.44 12.89 35.49
CA HIS A 546 11.00 13.87 36.47
C HIS A 546 12.11 14.12 37.52
N PRO A 547 12.31 15.39 37.94
CA PRO A 547 11.90 16.64 37.26
C PRO A 547 12.59 16.84 35.90
N GLN A 548 11.89 17.46 34.93
CA GLN A 548 12.36 17.57 33.53
C GLN A 548 13.55 18.53 33.37
N ASP A 549 13.56 19.65 34.11
CA ASP A 549 14.58 20.72 34.00
C ASP A 549 16.02 20.25 34.32
N ILE A 550 16.16 19.10 35.00
CA ILE A 550 17.46 18.55 35.40
C ILE A 550 18.24 18.02 34.18
N ALA A 551 17.54 17.51 33.15
CA ALA A 551 18.18 17.09 31.90
C ALA A 551 18.70 18.28 31.08
N GLU A 552 17.93 19.37 31.03
CA GLU A 552 18.32 20.65 30.40
C GLU A 552 19.50 21.28 31.17
N THR A 553 19.47 21.26 32.50
CA THR A 553 20.59 21.72 33.36
C THR A 553 21.88 20.92 33.10
N ALA A 554 21.76 19.62 32.81
CA ALA A 554 22.89 18.76 32.41
C ALA A 554 23.26 18.87 30.91
N ARG A 555 22.59 19.74 30.15
CA ARG A 555 22.73 19.96 28.70
C ARG A 555 22.74 18.65 27.90
N ILE A 556 21.89 17.70 28.28
CA ILE A 556 21.72 16.45 27.54
C ILE A 556 20.88 16.69 26.27
N PRO A 557 19.72 17.38 26.32
CA PRO A 557 18.90 17.59 25.12
C PRO A 557 19.58 18.44 24.05
N GLU A 558 20.34 19.49 24.43
CA GLU A 558 21.15 20.29 23.49
C GLU A 558 22.13 19.40 22.70
N ARG A 559 22.90 18.56 23.41
CA ARG A 559 23.88 17.65 22.79
C ARG A 559 23.22 16.55 21.95
N CYS A 560 22.06 16.03 22.37
CA CYS A 560 21.24 15.15 21.53
C CYS A 560 20.83 15.82 20.21
N VAL A 561 20.30 17.05 20.27
CA VAL A 561 19.84 17.81 19.10
C VAL A 561 20.98 18.05 18.10
N GLU A 562 22.16 18.43 18.58
CA GLU A 562 23.34 18.61 17.73
C GLU A 562 23.86 17.28 17.14
N ALA A 563 23.91 16.21 17.96
CA ALA A 563 24.32 14.88 17.50
C ALA A 563 23.38 14.30 16.43
N ILE A 564 22.06 14.47 16.60
CA ILE A 564 21.05 14.07 15.60
C ILE A 564 21.28 14.83 14.29
N ALA A 565 21.43 16.16 14.34
CA ALA A 565 21.62 16.99 13.14
C ALA A 565 22.91 16.66 12.37
N VAL A 566 24.03 16.49 13.08
CA VAL A 566 25.33 16.12 12.49
C VAL A 566 25.29 14.72 11.88
N ASN A 567 24.69 13.73 12.56
CA ASN A 567 24.59 12.37 12.03
C ASN A 567 23.64 12.29 10.82
N ALA A 568 22.50 13.01 10.82
CA ALA A 568 21.59 13.07 9.67
C ALA A 568 22.27 13.67 8.43
N CYS A 569 22.99 14.78 8.57
CA CYS A 569 23.73 15.38 7.46
C CYS A 569 24.84 14.46 6.95
N ARG A 570 25.52 13.73 7.85
CA ARG A 570 26.54 12.73 7.50
C ARG A 570 25.97 11.56 6.71
N GLU A 571 24.80 11.02 7.10
CA GLU A 571 24.13 9.95 6.36
C GLU A 571 23.64 10.43 5.00
N GLN A 572 23.06 11.64 4.92
CA GLN A 572 22.66 12.26 3.65
C GLN A 572 23.85 12.40 2.68
N LEU A 573 25.04 12.77 3.18
CA LEU A 573 26.27 12.83 2.36
C LEU A 573 26.72 11.44 1.88
N VAL A 574 26.64 10.41 2.72
CA VAL A 574 26.96 9.01 2.31
C VAL A 574 25.99 8.51 1.25
N LEU A 575 24.69 8.82 1.38
CA LEU A 575 23.68 8.51 0.37
C LEU A 575 23.91 9.29 -0.93
N GLY A 576 24.27 10.57 -0.85
CA GLY A 576 24.62 11.40 -2.02
C GLY A 576 25.82 10.87 -2.79
N LEU A 577 26.92 10.55 -2.09
CA LEU A 577 28.11 9.92 -2.68
C LEU A 577 27.80 8.54 -3.28
N SER A 578 26.90 7.77 -2.66
CA SER A 578 26.44 6.48 -3.18
C SER A 578 25.60 6.63 -4.47
N ARG A 579 24.84 7.73 -4.62
CA ARG A 579 24.14 8.07 -5.87
C ARG A 579 25.13 8.55 -6.95
N LEU A 580 26.14 9.35 -6.60
CA LEU A 580 27.17 9.83 -7.53
C LEU A 580 28.07 8.71 -8.08
N ASN A 581 28.43 7.73 -7.26
CA ASN A 581 29.16 6.52 -7.69
C ASN A 581 28.34 5.60 -8.63
N ARG A 582 27.06 5.92 -8.88
CA ARG A 582 26.13 5.14 -9.72
C ARG A 582 25.91 5.78 -11.10
N GLY A 583 26.95 6.40 -11.65
CA GLY A 583 26.88 7.13 -12.92
C GLY A 583 26.46 6.27 -14.12
N ASN A 584 25.71 6.91 -15.03
CA ASN A 584 25.44 6.48 -16.41
C ASN A 584 24.45 5.32 -16.65
N GLU A 585 23.43 5.12 -15.81
CA GLU A 585 22.15 4.54 -16.28
C GLU A 585 20.97 5.50 -16.07
N SER A 586 20.61 6.24 -17.12
CA SER A 586 19.46 7.15 -17.12
C SER A 586 18.13 6.39 -17.23
N THR A 587 17.64 5.90 -16.10
CA THR A 587 16.28 5.34 -15.96
C THR A 587 15.49 6.17 -14.95
N GLU A 588 14.21 6.43 -15.24
CA GLU A 588 13.37 7.32 -14.45
C GLU A 588 13.32 6.92 -12.97
N VAL A 589 13.62 7.87 -12.07
CA VAL A 589 13.60 7.64 -10.63
C VAL A 589 12.15 7.47 -10.19
N ASN A 590 11.78 6.23 -9.86
CA ASN A 590 10.49 5.93 -9.24
C ASN A 590 10.31 6.80 -7.99
N ARG A 591 9.15 7.47 -7.86
CA ARG A 591 8.74 8.12 -6.60
C ARG A 591 8.43 7.05 -5.56
N GLY A 592 9.49 6.55 -4.95
CA GLY A 592 9.52 5.40 -4.05
C GLY A 592 10.87 5.20 -3.37
N ASP A 593 11.67 6.27 -3.25
CA ASP A 593 12.60 6.38 -2.13
C ASP A 593 11.75 6.23 -0.85
N SER A 594 12.19 5.38 0.08
CA SER A 594 11.56 5.27 1.39
C SER A 594 11.63 6.62 2.11
N PRO A 595 10.69 6.95 3.02
CA PRO A 595 10.98 8.00 4.00
C PRO A 595 12.33 7.65 4.65
N GLU A 596 13.23 8.63 4.73
CA GLU A 596 14.53 8.43 5.36
C GLU A 596 14.26 7.96 6.79
N TRP A 597 14.82 6.83 7.18
CA TRP A 597 14.30 5.98 8.28
C TRP A 597 14.04 6.75 9.59
N TRP A 598 14.89 7.72 9.89
CA TRP A 598 14.79 8.62 11.04
C TRP A 598 13.53 9.50 11.07
N ILE A 599 12.80 9.65 9.96
CA ILE A 599 11.52 10.40 9.87
C ILE A 599 10.41 9.71 10.67
N GLU A 600 10.43 8.37 10.79
CA GLU A 600 9.52 7.65 11.68
C GLU A 600 9.93 7.89 13.14
N ASP A 601 11.21 7.75 13.48
CA ASP A 601 11.72 7.93 14.85
C ASP A 601 11.54 9.36 15.40
N LEU A 602 11.81 10.39 14.58
CA LEU A 602 11.58 11.79 14.96
C LEU A 602 10.09 12.11 15.17
N SER A 603 9.17 11.34 14.57
CA SER A 603 7.72 11.54 14.80
C SER A 603 7.23 11.06 16.15
N ALA A 604 8.08 10.38 16.94
CA ALA A 604 7.80 10.03 18.33
C ALA A 604 8.11 11.16 19.34
N LEU A 605 8.89 12.18 18.95
CA LEU A 605 9.27 13.29 19.82
C LEU A 605 8.11 14.28 20.05
N ARG A 606 8.07 14.92 21.23
CA ARG A 606 7.25 16.12 21.45
C ARG A 606 7.62 17.23 20.48
N ILE A 607 6.64 18.07 20.14
CA ILE A 607 6.81 19.18 19.21
C ILE A 607 7.96 20.12 19.60
N ASP A 608 8.17 20.34 20.90
CA ASP A 608 9.23 21.21 21.43
C ASP A 608 10.63 20.71 21.04
N TYR A 609 10.87 19.40 21.20
CA TYR A 609 12.15 18.77 20.86
C TYR A 609 12.26 18.51 19.36
N TYR A 610 11.18 18.11 18.69
CA TYR A 610 11.13 17.97 17.23
C TYR A 610 11.49 19.28 16.53
N ALA A 611 10.93 20.42 16.98
CA ALA A 611 11.24 21.74 16.44
C ALA A 611 12.72 22.13 16.64
N ARG A 612 13.31 21.84 17.81
CA ARG A 612 14.75 22.02 18.06
C ARG A 612 15.61 21.16 17.12
N VAL A 613 15.24 19.88 16.92
CA VAL A 613 15.94 18.96 16.00
C VAL A 613 15.87 19.45 14.56
N VAL A 614 14.68 19.77 14.04
CA VAL A 614 14.52 20.25 12.65
C VAL A 614 15.25 21.58 12.45
N SER A 615 15.20 22.50 13.42
CA SER A 615 15.96 23.75 13.38
C SER A 615 17.48 23.52 13.37
N ALA A 616 17.98 22.51 14.10
CA ALA A 616 19.39 22.14 14.06
C ALA A 616 19.77 21.50 12.71
N MET A 617 18.97 20.58 12.18
CA MET A 617 19.15 19.96 10.86
C MET A 617 19.21 20.99 9.73
N ALA A 618 18.34 22.00 9.76
CA ALA A 618 18.35 23.11 8.81
C ALA A 618 19.67 23.91 8.90
N ARG A 619 20.11 24.27 10.11
CA ARG A 619 21.39 24.98 10.33
C ARG A 619 22.61 24.17 9.93
N THR A 620 22.57 22.83 10.02
CA THR A 620 23.68 21.96 9.59
C THR A 620 23.67 21.62 8.10
N GLY A 621 22.71 22.12 7.32
CA GLY A 621 22.67 21.94 5.86
C GLY A 621 22.01 20.64 5.38
N LEU A 622 21.04 20.09 6.12
CA LEU A 622 20.17 19.04 5.59
C LEU A 622 19.28 19.63 4.48
N ARG A 623 18.98 18.86 3.43
CA ARG A 623 18.20 19.35 2.29
C ARG A 623 16.76 19.67 2.71
N SER A 624 16.24 20.78 2.19
CA SER A 624 14.85 21.21 2.38
C SER A 624 13.82 20.14 1.99
N GLU A 625 14.08 19.31 0.97
CA GLU A 625 13.21 18.19 0.59
C GLU A 625 13.02 17.18 1.74
N SER A 626 14.13 16.80 2.41
CA SER A 626 14.12 15.89 3.56
C SER A 626 13.41 16.51 4.75
N ILE A 627 13.64 17.79 5.01
CA ILE A 627 12.97 18.57 6.06
C ILE A 627 11.45 18.63 5.80
N ILE A 628 11.03 19.02 4.59
CA ILE A 628 9.61 19.06 4.19
C ILE A 628 8.97 17.68 4.33
N THR A 629 9.65 16.61 3.91
CA THR A 629 9.16 15.23 4.04
C THR A 629 8.97 14.84 5.52
N SER A 630 9.89 15.23 6.40
CA SER A 630 9.75 15.04 7.85
C SER A 630 8.57 15.82 8.42
N LEU A 631 8.46 17.12 8.11
CA LEU A 631 7.36 17.99 8.56
C LEU A 631 6.00 17.45 8.11
N MET A 632 5.91 16.95 6.88
CA MET A 632 4.72 16.31 6.33
C MET A 632 4.37 15.00 7.06
N HIS A 633 5.35 14.19 7.45
CA HIS A 633 5.13 12.97 8.22
C HIS A 633 4.68 13.28 9.65
N TYR A 634 5.35 14.22 10.33
CA TYR A 634 5.00 14.63 11.69
C TYR A 634 3.57 15.20 11.76
N ALA A 635 3.20 16.07 10.82
CA ALA A 635 1.83 16.57 10.69
C ALA A 635 0.82 15.44 10.45
N GLN A 636 1.16 14.45 9.61
CA GLN A 636 0.27 13.32 9.34
C GLN A 636 0.08 12.41 10.56
N GLU A 637 1.11 12.17 11.38
CA GLU A 637 0.96 11.35 12.60
C GLU A 637 0.15 12.09 13.68
N SER A 638 0.55 13.33 14.00
CA SER A 638 -0.09 14.14 15.05
C SER A 638 -1.55 14.53 14.75
N LEU A 639 -1.88 14.85 13.49
CA LEU A 639 -3.20 15.36 13.10
C LEU A 639 -4.23 14.26 12.74
N LYS A 640 -3.86 12.97 12.83
CA LYS A 640 -4.74 11.81 12.51
C LYS A 640 -6.09 11.80 13.22
N GLY A 641 -6.20 12.44 14.39
CA GLY A 641 -7.45 12.50 15.17
C GLY A 641 -8.57 13.30 14.50
N ILE A 642 -8.23 14.38 13.78
CA ILE A 642 -9.17 15.45 13.40
C ILE A 642 -10.26 14.97 12.45
N ARG A 643 -9.98 14.03 11.54
CA ARG A 643 -10.92 13.63 10.47
C ARG A 643 -12.16 12.85 10.95
N ASN A 644 -12.26 12.56 12.26
CA ASN A 644 -13.41 11.89 12.89
C ASN A 644 -14.07 12.72 14.01
N CYS A 645 -13.67 13.98 14.23
CA CYS A 645 -14.09 14.79 15.39
C CYS A 645 -15.49 15.43 15.30
N LYS A 646 -16.51 14.71 14.80
CA LYS A 646 -17.93 15.14 14.89
C LYS A 646 -18.75 14.45 15.99
N GLU A 647 -18.19 13.45 16.69
CA GLU A 647 -18.90 12.66 17.71
C GLU A 647 -18.09 12.45 19.01
N ARG A 648 -17.58 13.52 19.65
CA ARG A 648 -16.94 13.43 20.98
C ARG A 648 -17.45 14.48 21.96
N THR A 649 -17.49 14.08 23.24
CA THR A 649 -18.07 14.82 24.36
C THR A 649 -17.20 16.00 24.80
N LYS A 650 -17.84 17.16 25.00
CA LYS A 650 -17.23 18.51 25.17
C LYS A 650 -16.27 18.74 26.36
N LEU A 651 -15.90 17.72 27.14
CA LEU A 651 -15.15 17.93 28.39
C LEU A 651 -13.62 17.87 28.23
N ASP A 652 -13.10 17.08 27.26
CA ASP A 652 -11.65 16.91 27.02
C ASP A 652 -11.15 17.60 25.74
N SER A 653 -12.01 18.25 24.94
CA SER A 653 -11.63 18.66 23.59
C SER A 653 -10.66 19.85 23.55
N GLY A 654 -10.84 20.84 24.43
CA GLY A 654 -10.04 22.08 24.42
C GLY A 654 -8.53 21.88 24.63
N THR A 655 -8.12 20.90 25.44
CA THR A 655 -6.69 20.58 25.64
C THR A 655 -6.09 20.00 24.36
N ILE A 656 -6.78 19.06 23.73
CA ILE A 656 -6.35 18.39 22.49
C ILE A 656 -6.31 19.39 21.32
N GLU A 657 -7.30 20.28 21.22
CA GLU A 657 -7.34 21.38 20.25
C GLU A 657 -6.17 22.35 20.46
N ASN A 658 -5.75 22.62 21.70
CA ASN A 658 -4.62 23.48 21.99
C ASN A 658 -3.25 22.83 21.71
N GLU A 659 -3.10 21.53 21.98
CA GLU A 659 -1.92 20.77 21.56
C GLU A 659 -1.81 20.72 20.02
N GLN A 660 -2.92 20.50 19.32
CA GLN A 660 -2.96 20.52 17.85
C GLN A 660 -2.67 21.90 17.26
N ARG A 661 -3.14 22.98 17.91
CA ARG A 661 -2.77 24.36 17.57
C ARG A 661 -1.26 24.57 17.64
N ASN A 662 -0.64 24.22 18.77
CA ASN A 662 0.81 24.35 18.96
C ASN A 662 1.61 23.57 17.91
N VAL A 663 1.17 22.36 17.55
CA VAL A 663 1.80 21.54 16.50
C VAL A 663 1.73 22.22 15.13
N ILE A 664 0.58 22.77 14.74
CA ILE A 664 0.43 23.43 13.44
C ILE A 664 1.30 24.69 13.37
N GLU A 665 1.26 25.53 14.40
CA GLU A 665 2.03 26.79 14.47
C GLU A 665 3.54 26.53 14.44
N ALA A 666 4.03 25.53 15.19
CA ALA A 666 5.41 25.10 15.15
C ALA A 666 5.82 24.59 13.75
N ILE A 667 5.03 23.70 13.12
CA ILE A 667 5.36 23.17 11.78
C ILE A 667 5.41 24.29 10.72
N VAL A 668 4.51 25.27 10.77
CA VAL A 668 4.54 26.41 9.85
C VAL A 668 5.79 27.28 10.07
N SER A 669 6.22 27.47 11.31
CA SER A 669 7.46 28.21 11.63
C SER A 669 8.74 27.50 11.16
N LEU A 670 8.70 26.18 10.99
CA LEU A 670 9.84 25.34 10.57
C LEU A 670 9.96 25.17 9.06
N PHE A 671 9.01 25.67 8.25
CA PHE A 671 9.06 25.48 6.81
C PHE A 671 10.25 26.21 6.15
N PRO A 672 11.13 25.50 5.41
CA PRO A 672 12.22 26.14 4.67
C PRO A 672 11.69 27.05 3.55
N ASN A 673 12.58 27.83 2.92
CA ASN A 673 12.22 28.77 1.85
C ASN A 673 11.82 28.07 0.52
N ASP A 674 12.09 26.78 0.38
CA ASP A 674 11.78 25.98 -0.81
C ASP A 674 10.28 25.65 -0.96
N LYS A 675 9.89 25.22 -2.16
CA LYS A 675 8.49 24.97 -2.55
C LYS A 675 7.88 23.75 -1.84
N VAL A 676 7.21 24.01 -0.71
CA VAL A 676 6.32 23.05 -0.03
C VAL A 676 5.13 22.69 -0.95
N PRO A 677 4.70 21.40 -1.03
CA PRO A 677 3.58 21.00 -1.87
C PRO A 677 2.25 21.71 -1.51
N LEU A 678 1.58 22.29 -2.51
CA LEU A 678 0.33 23.05 -2.35
C LEU A 678 -0.76 22.27 -1.60
N SER A 679 -1.01 21.00 -1.96
CA SER A 679 -2.05 20.19 -1.32
C SER A 679 -1.81 19.95 0.18
N PHE A 680 -0.55 20.02 0.64
CA PHE A 680 -0.21 20.00 2.06
C PHE A 680 -0.46 21.36 2.72
N LEU A 681 -0.09 22.46 2.08
CA LEU A 681 -0.36 23.82 2.56
C LEU A 681 -1.87 24.09 2.68
N PHE A 682 -2.68 23.73 1.67
CA PHE A 682 -4.14 23.82 1.74
C PHE A 682 -4.74 22.88 2.79
N GLY A 683 -4.16 21.69 2.97
CA GLY A 683 -4.53 20.79 4.08
C GLY A 683 -4.32 21.44 5.45
N MET A 684 -3.14 22.03 5.68
CA MET A 684 -2.83 22.75 6.92
C MET A 684 -3.69 24.01 7.10
N LEU A 685 -3.98 24.76 6.04
CA LEU A 685 -4.84 25.95 6.10
C LEU A 685 -6.29 25.57 6.49
N ARG A 686 -6.86 24.55 5.85
CA ARG A 686 -8.22 24.03 6.18
C ARG A 686 -8.31 23.55 7.63
N VAL A 687 -7.30 22.84 8.13
CA VAL A 687 -7.24 22.42 9.54
C VAL A 687 -7.02 23.62 10.49
N GLY A 688 -6.14 24.55 10.13
CA GLY A 688 -5.84 25.74 10.93
C GLY A 688 -7.03 26.68 11.10
N ILE A 689 -7.85 26.84 10.05
CA ILE A 689 -9.14 27.54 10.12
C ILE A 689 -10.11 26.79 11.05
N THR A 690 -10.16 25.45 10.97
CA THR A 690 -11.05 24.62 11.80
C THR A 690 -10.70 24.67 13.29
N ILE A 691 -9.42 24.72 13.64
CA ILE A 691 -8.92 24.71 15.04
C ILE A 691 -8.68 26.13 15.57
N ASN A 692 -8.85 27.16 14.72
CA ASN A 692 -8.55 28.56 15.03
C ASN A 692 -7.12 28.75 15.57
N VAL A 693 -6.14 28.55 14.68
CA VAL A 693 -4.72 28.86 14.94
C VAL A 693 -4.45 30.36 14.89
N ALA A 694 -3.30 30.79 15.40
CA ALA A 694 -2.85 32.18 15.40
C ALA A 694 -2.93 32.80 13.99
N ILE A 695 -3.37 34.07 13.94
CA ILE A 695 -3.59 34.80 12.68
C ILE A 695 -2.29 34.91 11.87
N SER A 696 -1.14 35.04 12.54
CA SER A 696 0.20 34.99 11.92
C SER A 696 0.47 33.68 11.17
N CYS A 697 0.17 32.53 11.80
CA CYS A 697 0.30 31.21 11.18
C CYS A 697 -0.63 31.06 9.96
N ARG A 698 -1.87 31.59 10.04
CA ARG A 698 -2.81 31.54 8.91
C ARG A 698 -2.33 32.43 7.75
N LEU A 699 -1.90 33.65 8.03
CA LEU A 699 -1.36 34.58 7.02
C LEU A 699 -0.07 34.03 6.36
N GLU A 700 0.79 33.34 7.10
CA GLU A 700 2.00 32.72 6.54
C GLU A 700 1.67 31.53 5.60
N LEU A 701 0.65 30.73 5.93
CA LEU A 701 0.10 29.71 5.02
C LEU A 701 -0.50 30.35 3.76
N GLU A 702 -1.33 31.38 3.92
CA GLU A 702 -1.92 32.15 2.80
C GLU A 702 -0.83 32.74 1.89
N ARG A 703 0.25 33.30 2.47
CA ARG A 703 1.41 33.85 1.75
C ARG A 703 2.21 32.78 0.99
N ARG A 704 2.46 31.62 1.59
CA ARG A 704 3.19 30.51 0.94
C ARG A 704 2.38 29.83 -0.16
N ILE A 705 1.05 29.79 -0.03
CA ILE A 705 0.15 29.37 -1.10
C ILE A 705 0.18 30.40 -2.25
N ALA A 706 0.11 31.69 -1.93
CA ALA A 706 0.19 32.77 -2.93
C ALA A 706 1.47 32.71 -3.77
N GLN A 707 2.63 32.39 -3.18
CA GLN A 707 3.91 32.19 -3.89
C GLN A 707 3.88 31.07 -4.96
N GLN A 708 2.87 30.21 -4.98
CA GLN A 708 2.71 29.09 -5.93
C GLN A 708 1.34 29.08 -6.63
N LEU A 709 0.56 30.16 -6.54
CA LEU A 709 -0.84 30.22 -6.98
C LEU A 709 -1.03 29.86 -8.47
N GLU A 710 -0.01 30.09 -9.30
CA GLU A 710 0.03 29.72 -10.72
C GLU A 710 -0.09 28.22 -11.03
N THR A 711 0.13 27.35 -10.05
CA THR A 711 0.05 25.87 -10.17
C THR A 711 -1.08 25.24 -9.36
N VAL A 712 -1.97 26.04 -8.76
CA VAL A 712 -3.06 25.52 -7.90
C VAL A 712 -4.13 24.79 -8.70
N SER A 713 -4.76 23.77 -8.10
CA SER A 713 -5.96 23.16 -8.66
C SER A 713 -7.23 23.89 -8.19
N LEU A 714 -8.30 23.78 -8.96
CA LEU A 714 -9.61 24.36 -8.60
C LEU A 714 -10.15 23.74 -7.29
N ASP A 715 -9.96 22.43 -7.10
CA ASP A 715 -10.38 21.68 -5.91
C ASP A 715 -9.65 22.12 -4.61
N ASP A 716 -8.44 22.67 -4.73
CA ASP A 716 -7.67 23.22 -3.60
C ASP A 716 -8.23 24.58 -3.14
N LEU A 717 -8.70 25.42 -4.07
CA LEU A 717 -9.29 26.74 -3.76
C LEU A 717 -10.70 26.65 -3.15
N LEU A 718 -11.43 25.56 -3.39
CA LEU A 718 -12.76 25.30 -2.82
C LEU A 718 -12.67 24.90 -1.33
N ILE A 719 -12.32 25.87 -0.48
CA ILE A 719 -12.29 25.78 0.99
C ILE A 719 -13.73 25.92 1.52
N PRO A 720 -14.31 24.92 2.21
CA PRO A 720 -15.67 25.01 2.73
C PRO A 720 -15.74 25.78 4.06
N VAL A 721 -16.82 26.52 4.29
CA VAL A 721 -17.08 27.19 5.59
C VAL A 721 -17.57 26.18 6.63
N VAL A 722 -17.14 26.36 7.89
CA VAL A 722 -17.44 25.45 9.02
C VAL A 722 -18.70 25.86 9.81
N GLN A 723 -19.16 27.11 9.66
CA GLN A 723 -20.32 27.67 10.36
C GLN A 723 -21.60 27.53 9.51
N GLU A 724 -22.69 27.11 10.12
CA GLU A 724 -23.99 26.94 9.46
C GLU A 724 -24.69 28.31 9.30
N GLY A 725 -24.51 28.98 8.15
CA GLY A 725 -25.26 30.21 7.81
C GLY A 725 -24.61 31.20 6.85
N ASP A 726 -23.32 31.07 6.53
CA ASP A 726 -22.62 31.90 5.51
C ASP A 726 -22.56 31.13 4.15
N SER A 727 -21.91 31.72 3.15
CA SER A 727 -21.62 31.11 1.84
C SER A 727 -20.95 29.74 1.97
N MET A 728 -21.21 28.86 1.00
CA MET A 728 -20.69 27.48 0.95
C MET A 728 -19.15 27.42 1.00
N TYR A 729 -18.46 28.48 0.55
CA TYR A 729 -17.01 28.54 0.44
C TYR A 729 -16.41 29.77 1.13
N ASP A 730 -15.20 29.64 1.66
CA ASP A 730 -14.44 30.73 2.30
C ASP A 730 -13.79 31.62 1.23
N VAL A 731 -14.62 32.48 0.64
CA VAL A 731 -14.25 33.47 -0.37
C VAL A 731 -13.25 34.49 0.19
N ASP A 732 -13.36 34.85 1.47
CA ASP A 732 -12.51 35.84 2.12
C ASP A 732 -11.06 35.34 2.26
N THR A 733 -10.84 34.03 2.46
CA THR A 733 -9.49 33.43 2.45
C THR A 733 -8.90 33.40 1.05
N VAL A 734 -9.67 33.08 0.01
CA VAL A 734 -9.18 33.13 -1.39
C VAL A 734 -8.86 34.57 -1.81
N HIS A 735 -9.67 35.55 -1.40
CA HIS A 735 -9.40 36.97 -1.59
C HIS A 735 -8.06 37.40 -0.97
N ARG A 736 -7.73 36.96 0.25
CA ARG A 736 -6.43 37.29 0.89
C ARG A 736 -5.25 36.65 0.16
N ILE A 737 -5.36 35.37 -0.23
CA ILE A 737 -4.33 34.67 -1.01
C ILE A 737 -4.05 35.41 -2.34
N LEU A 738 -5.09 35.87 -3.04
CA LEU A 738 -4.95 36.60 -4.29
C LEU A 738 -4.30 37.98 -4.10
N VAL A 739 -4.66 38.71 -3.04
CA VAL A 739 -4.00 39.98 -2.67
C VAL A 739 -2.52 39.76 -2.32
N CYS A 740 -2.17 38.69 -1.60
CA CYS A 740 -0.78 38.33 -1.33
C CYS A 740 0.00 37.99 -2.62
N PHE A 741 -0.63 37.34 -3.60
CA PHE A 741 0.00 37.03 -4.90
C PHE A 741 0.28 38.30 -5.71
N LEU A 742 -0.69 39.21 -5.79
CA LEU A 742 -0.50 40.48 -6.51
C LEU A 742 0.46 41.43 -5.79
N LYS A 743 0.54 41.37 -4.45
CA LYS A 743 1.57 42.09 -3.70
C LYS A 743 2.97 41.56 -4.06
N LYS A 744 3.18 40.23 -4.08
CA LYS A 744 4.44 39.61 -4.53
C LYS A 744 4.83 40.08 -5.93
N ILE A 745 3.89 40.11 -6.87
CA ILE A 745 4.12 40.58 -8.25
C ILE A 745 4.64 42.02 -8.25
N LYS A 746 4.00 42.92 -7.52
CA LYS A 746 4.43 44.33 -7.44
C LYS A 746 5.80 44.50 -6.78
N GLU A 747 6.07 43.75 -5.71
CA GLU A 747 7.39 43.75 -5.06
C GLU A 747 8.47 43.24 -6.05
N GLU A 748 8.20 42.21 -6.84
CA GLU A 748 9.13 41.72 -7.88
C GLU A 748 9.28 42.68 -9.07
N GLU A 749 8.24 43.44 -9.44
CA GLU A 749 8.31 44.50 -10.47
C GLU A 749 9.10 45.74 -9.97
N GLU A 750 9.01 46.09 -8.68
CA GLU A 750 9.65 47.27 -8.08
C GLU A 750 11.16 47.08 -7.84
N TYR A 751 11.65 45.84 -7.64
CA TYR A 751 13.09 45.55 -7.55
C TYR A 751 13.83 45.58 -8.91
N ASP A 752 13.14 45.30 -10.02
CA ASP A 752 13.76 45.30 -11.36
C ASP A 752 14.04 46.73 -11.88
N GLU A 753 13.32 47.77 -11.42
CA GLU A 753 13.60 49.17 -11.80
C GLU A 753 14.86 49.76 -11.14
N ASP A 754 15.22 49.33 -9.92
CA ASP A 754 16.32 49.93 -9.13
C ASP A 754 17.71 49.36 -9.51
N CYS A 755 17.77 48.34 -10.38
CA CYS A 755 18.99 47.63 -10.78
C CYS A 755 19.50 47.97 -12.21
N CYS A 756 19.05 49.08 -12.81
CA CYS A 756 19.36 49.44 -14.19
C CYS A 756 20.77 50.02 -14.42
N TYR A 757 21.78 49.17 -14.67
CA TYR A 757 22.89 49.50 -15.59
C TYR A 757 23.42 48.27 -16.32
N ASP A 758 23.37 48.32 -17.66
CA ASP A 758 23.98 47.43 -18.66
C ASP A 758 23.73 45.91 -18.55
N ASN A 759 22.85 45.36 -19.40
CA ASN A 759 23.17 44.42 -20.51
C ASN A 759 21.89 43.72 -21.06
N GLU A 760 21.96 43.19 -22.29
CA GLU A 760 20.82 42.73 -23.15
C GLU A 760 20.02 41.49 -22.67
N THR A 761 19.74 41.34 -21.37
CA THR A 761 19.14 40.12 -20.77
C THR A 761 17.71 40.30 -20.24
N GLU A 762 17.15 41.51 -20.34
CA GLU A 762 15.85 41.91 -19.74
C GLU A 762 14.65 41.04 -20.16
N ASN A 763 14.66 40.49 -21.38
CA ASN A 763 13.51 39.83 -22.00
C ASN A 763 13.07 38.49 -21.35
N LEU A 764 13.80 37.95 -20.36
CA LEU A 764 13.46 36.67 -19.75
C LEU A 764 12.67 36.76 -18.44
N ILE A 765 13.04 37.64 -17.50
CA ILE A 765 12.55 37.59 -16.11
C ILE A 765 11.10 38.09 -16.01
N GLY A 766 10.83 39.34 -16.42
CA GLY A 766 9.47 39.91 -16.43
C GLY A 766 8.45 39.09 -17.24
N SER A 767 8.91 38.34 -18.25
CA SER A 767 8.06 37.41 -19.01
C SER A 767 7.44 36.30 -18.15
N THR A 768 8.13 35.87 -17.09
CA THR A 768 7.67 34.79 -16.20
C THR A 768 6.58 35.27 -15.26
N CYS A 769 6.73 36.45 -14.66
CA CYS A 769 5.74 37.08 -13.80
C CYS A 769 4.40 37.27 -14.55
N HIS A 770 4.46 37.91 -15.72
CA HIS A 770 3.29 38.11 -16.58
C HIS A 770 2.66 36.77 -17.03
N SER A 771 3.47 35.77 -17.37
CA SER A 771 2.98 34.42 -17.70
C SER A 771 2.21 33.77 -16.56
N SER A 772 2.64 34.00 -15.31
CA SER A 772 1.99 33.46 -14.12
C SER A 772 0.72 34.20 -13.74
N LEU A 773 0.69 35.53 -13.87
CA LEU A 773 -0.55 36.31 -13.74
C LEU A 773 -1.63 35.84 -14.74
N LEU A 774 -1.25 35.60 -16.00
CA LEU A 774 -2.14 35.04 -17.02
C LEU A 774 -2.61 33.59 -16.76
N LYS A 775 -1.97 32.83 -15.87
CA LYS A 775 -2.50 31.53 -15.39
C LYS A 775 -3.51 31.78 -14.27
N VAL A 776 -3.15 32.60 -13.28
CA VAL A 776 -4.00 32.93 -12.12
C VAL A 776 -5.31 33.58 -12.55
N GLY A 777 -5.33 34.48 -13.53
CA GLY A 777 -6.57 35.05 -14.07
C GLY A 777 -7.56 33.97 -14.56
N ARG A 778 -7.09 32.99 -15.33
CA ARG A 778 -7.91 31.85 -15.80
C ARG A 778 -8.34 30.90 -14.68
N ILE A 779 -7.53 30.75 -13.63
CA ILE A 779 -7.89 29.95 -12.44
C ILE A 779 -8.96 30.68 -11.63
N MET A 780 -8.85 32.00 -11.46
CA MET A 780 -9.85 32.82 -10.76
C MET A 780 -11.18 32.89 -11.52
N ASP A 781 -11.17 33.01 -12.85
CA ASP A 781 -12.41 32.96 -13.65
C ASP A 781 -13.07 31.57 -13.63
N ALA A 782 -12.31 30.50 -13.39
CA ALA A 782 -12.86 29.18 -13.12
C ALA A 782 -13.46 29.09 -11.70
N TYR A 783 -12.74 29.57 -10.68
CA TYR A 783 -13.22 29.62 -9.29
C TYR A 783 -14.48 30.47 -9.14
N LEU A 784 -14.52 31.66 -9.75
CA LEU A 784 -15.69 32.53 -9.80
C LEU A 784 -16.91 31.80 -10.39
N ALA A 785 -16.72 30.98 -11.43
CA ALA A 785 -17.82 30.23 -12.04
C ALA A 785 -18.34 29.06 -11.18
N GLU A 786 -17.50 28.44 -10.33
CA GLU A 786 -17.94 27.39 -9.41
C GLU A 786 -18.63 27.94 -8.15
N ILE A 787 -18.22 29.12 -7.64
CA ILE A 787 -18.89 29.76 -6.49
C ILE A 787 -20.15 30.54 -6.89
N ALA A 788 -20.23 31.02 -8.14
CA ALA A 788 -21.33 31.85 -8.64
C ALA A 788 -22.77 31.29 -8.42
N PRO A 789 -23.02 29.97 -8.47
CA PRO A 789 -24.35 29.41 -8.23
C PRO A 789 -24.80 29.35 -6.76
N ASP A 790 -23.94 29.66 -5.78
CA ASP A 790 -24.28 29.64 -4.35
C ASP A 790 -25.22 30.81 -3.98
N PRO A 791 -26.50 30.58 -3.61
CA PRO A 791 -27.45 31.65 -3.29
C PRO A 791 -27.11 32.45 -2.02
N CYS A 792 -26.15 31.99 -1.22
CA CYS A 792 -25.64 32.68 -0.03
C CYS A 792 -24.46 33.61 -0.34
N LEU A 793 -23.95 33.64 -1.57
CA LEU A 793 -22.80 34.44 -1.95
C LEU A 793 -23.15 35.92 -2.16
N SER A 794 -22.76 36.77 -1.22
CA SER A 794 -23.01 38.22 -1.34
C SER A 794 -22.38 38.83 -2.61
N LEU A 795 -23.15 39.68 -3.30
CA LEU A 795 -22.73 40.44 -4.48
C LEU A 795 -21.39 41.17 -4.27
N HIS A 796 -21.16 41.75 -3.08
CA HIS A 796 -19.94 42.48 -2.77
C HIS A 796 -18.70 41.57 -2.69
N LYS A 797 -18.79 40.37 -2.10
CA LYS A 797 -17.67 39.40 -2.09
C LYS A 797 -17.36 38.92 -3.52
N PHE A 798 -18.39 38.72 -4.35
CA PHE A 798 -18.23 38.32 -5.76
C PHE A 798 -17.59 39.43 -6.62
N MET A 799 -18.06 40.67 -6.51
CA MET A 799 -17.47 41.83 -7.21
C MET A 799 -16.02 42.10 -6.79
N ALA A 800 -15.70 42.03 -5.49
CA ALA A 800 -14.34 42.26 -5.00
C ALA A 800 -13.33 41.30 -5.64
N LEU A 801 -13.65 40.01 -5.80
CA LEU A 801 -12.78 39.05 -6.48
C LEU A 801 -12.56 39.35 -7.98
N ILE A 802 -13.49 40.05 -8.63
CA ILE A 802 -13.35 40.48 -10.03
C ILE A 802 -12.40 41.68 -10.10
N GLU A 803 -12.59 42.66 -9.20
CA GLU A 803 -11.86 43.93 -9.11
C GLU A 803 -10.39 43.80 -8.69
N ILE A 804 -10.02 42.77 -7.93
CA ILE A 804 -8.63 42.55 -7.47
C ILE A 804 -7.65 42.34 -8.65
N LEU A 805 -8.09 41.66 -9.71
CA LEU A 805 -7.24 41.35 -10.86
C LEU A 805 -7.17 42.53 -11.85
N PRO A 806 -5.97 43.00 -12.24
CA PRO A 806 -5.85 44.09 -13.20
C PRO A 806 -6.25 43.65 -14.62
N ASP A 807 -6.67 44.59 -15.46
CA ASP A 807 -7.23 44.33 -16.79
C ASP A 807 -6.33 43.48 -17.71
N TYR A 808 -5.01 43.55 -17.56
CA TYR A 808 -4.04 42.76 -18.35
C TYR A 808 -3.90 41.30 -17.88
N ALA A 809 -4.44 40.93 -16.72
CA ALA A 809 -4.52 39.53 -16.28
C ALA A 809 -5.53 38.70 -17.10
N ARG A 810 -6.48 39.36 -17.78
CA ARG A 810 -7.50 38.75 -18.65
C ARG A 810 -7.27 39.16 -20.11
N VAL A 811 -6.84 38.19 -20.93
CA VAL A 811 -6.71 38.33 -22.40
C VAL A 811 -8.06 38.16 -23.10
N MET A 812 -8.93 37.30 -22.55
CA MET A 812 -10.27 37.02 -23.05
C MET A 812 -11.23 36.95 -21.86
N ASP A 813 -12.38 37.61 -21.95
CA ASP A 813 -13.33 37.76 -20.83
C ASP A 813 -14.42 36.67 -20.85
N ASP A 814 -14.37 35.70 -21.76
CA ASP A 814 -15.30 34.56 -21.87
C ASP A 814 -15.51 33.81 -20.53
N GLY A 815 -14.44 33.64 -19.75
CA GLY A 815 -14.48 32.99 -18.44
C GLY A 815 -15.23 33.83 -17.39
N LEU A 816 -14.91 35.12 -17.33
CA LEU A 816 -15.57 36.11 -16.48
C LEU A 816 -17.05 36.29 -16.84
N TYR A 817 -17.39 36.37 -18.13
CA TYR A 817 -18.78 36.40 -18.59
C TYR A 817 -19.55 35.15 -18.15
N ARG A 818 -18.97 33.95 -18.33
CA ARG A 818 -19.58 32.69 -17.88
C ARG A 818 -19.86 32.71 -16.37
N ALA A 819 -18.92 33.21 -15.56
CA ALA A 819 -19.12 33.33 -14.12
C ALA A 819 -20.23 34.34 -13.77
N ILE A 820 -20.28 35.50 -14.43
CA ILE A 820 -21.32 36.51 -14.21
C ILE A 820 -22.71 35.99 -14.63
N ASP A 821 -22.83 35.28 -15.76
CA ASP A 821 -24.11 34.67 -16.17
C ASP A 821 -24.58 33.59 -15.20
N MET A 822 -23.66 32.77 -14.67
CA MET A 822 -23.95 31.80 -13.61
C MET A 822 -24.40 32.51 -12.32
N PHE A 823 -23.80 33.65 -11.96
CA PHE A 823 -24.17 34.42 -10.77
C PHE A 823 -25.56 35.05 -10.90
N LEU A 824 -25.84 35.70 -12.03
CA LEU A 824 -27.17 36.25 -12.37
C LEU A 824 -28.26 35.17 -12.42
N LYS A 825 -27.90 33.93 -12.79
CA LYS A 825 -28.81 32.77 -12.79
C LYS A 825 -29.02 32.19 -11.38
N GLY A 826 -28.02 32.25 -10.50
CA GLY A 826 -28.13 31.84 -9.09
C GLY A 826 -28.89 32.83 -8.22
N HIS A 827 -28.83 34.13 -8.57
CA HIS A 827 -29.35 35.24 -7.77
C HIS A 827 -30.48 36.01 -8.48
N PRO A 828 -31.69 35.41 -8.62
CA PRO A 828 -32.83 36.04 -9.31
C PRO A 828 -33.44 37.24 -8.56
N SER A 829 -32.94 37.58 -7.37
CA SER A 829 -33.35 38.71 -6.54
C SER A 829 -32.57 40.01 -6.77
N LEU A 830 -31.59 40.01 -7.68
CA LEU A 830 -30.76 41.20 -7.99
C LEU A 830 -31.57 42.28 -8.73
N ASN A 831 -31.31 43.53 -8.36
CA ASN A 831 -31.91 44.70 -9.02
C ASN A 831 -31.21 45.00 -10.35
N GLU A 832 -31.93 45.65 -11.27
CA GLU A 832 -31.40 46.01 -12.59
C GLU A 832 -30.09 46.82 -12.53
N GLN A 833 -29.92 47.65 -11.48
CA GLN A 833 -28.71 48.45 -11.24
C GLN A 833 -27.51 47.62 -10.75
N GLU A 834 -27.76 46.50 -10.08
CA GLU A 834 -26.74 45.55 -9.63
C GLU A 834 -26.28 44.69 -10.81
N CYS A 835 -27.23 44.18 -11.61
CA CYS A 835 -26.94 43.52 -12.88
C CYS A 835 -26.15 44.42 -13.85
N LYS A 836 -26.53 45.71 -13.97
CA LYS A 836 -25.78 46.73 -14.71
C LYS A 836 -24.39 46.99 -14.14
N SER A 837 -24.14 46.73 -12.86
CA SER A 837 -22.82 46.93 -12.26
C SER A 837 -21.91 45.74 -12.46
N LEU A 838 -22.42 44.50 -12.36
CA LEU A 838 -21.69 43.29 -12.77
C LEU A 838 -21.30 43.34 -14.25
N CYS A 839 -22.20 43.75 -15.14
CA CYS A 839 -21.92 43.80 -16.59
C CYS A 839 -20.90 44.88 -17.00
N LYS A 840 -20.41 45.73 -16.09
CA LYS A 840 -19.34 46.71 -16.40
C LYS A 840 -17.95 46.07 -16.51
N PHE A 841 -17.73 44.93 -15.85
CA PHE A 841 -16.42 44.27 -15.81
C PHE A 841 -16.10 43.43 -17.05
N ILE A 842 -17.02 43.33 -18.01
CA ILE A 842 -16.84 42.54 -19.22
C ILE A 842 -16.48 43.50 -20.37
N ASP A 843 -15.25 43.42 -20.88
CA ASP A 843 -14.87 44.13 -22.09
C ASP A 843 -15.44 43.43 -23.32
N THR A 844 -16.40 44.08 -23.97
CA THR A 844 -17.05 43.62 -25.21
C THR A 844 -16.11 43.48 -26.42
N GLN A 845 -14.84 43.88 -26.30
CA GLN A 845 -13.77 43.65 -27.28
C GLN A 845 -12.95 42.38 -26.98
N LYS A 846 -12.92 41.92 -25.73
CA LYS A 846 -12.22 40.69 -25.26
C LYS A 846 -13.10 39.43 -25.29
N LEU A 847 -14.31 39.51 -25.86
CA LEU A 847 -15.20 38.36 -25.99
C LEU A 847 -14.99 37.62 -27.33
N SER A 848 -14.99 36.29 -27.29
CA SER A 848 -14.98 35.46 -28.49
C SER A 848 -16.30 35.54 -29.26
N GLN A 849 -16.29 35.13 -30.53
CA GLN A 849 -17.50 35.03 -31.34
C GLN A 849 -18.59 34.18 -30.67
N GLU A 850 -18.20 33.11 -29.98
CA GLU A 850 -19.13 32.20 -29.30
C GLU A 850 -19.73 32.85 -28.04
N ALA A 851 -18.91 33.55 -27.25
CA ALA A 851 -19.38 34.32 -26.09
C ALA A 851 -20.31 35.48 -26.51
N CYS A 852 -19.95 36.23 -27.55
CA CYS A 852 -20.78 37.30 -28.10
C CYS A 852 -22.13 36.79 -28.62
N ASN A 853 -22.15 35.65 -29.32
CA ASN A 853 -23.38 35.00 -29.78
C ASN A 853 -24.25 34.56 -28.59
N HIS A 854 -23.66 34.10 -27.48
CA HIS A 854 -24.40 33.78 -26.25
C HIS A 854 -24.93 35.04 -25.55
N VAL A 855 -24.15 36.12 -25.46
CA VAL A 855 -24.63 37.44 -24.94
C VAL A 855 -25.84 37.93 -25.75
N ALA A 856 -25.78 37.84 -27.08
CA ALA A 856 -26.84 38.28 -27.99
C ALA A 856 -28.16 37.50 -27.85
N GLN A 857 -28.18 36.37 -27.12
CA GLN A 857 -29.34 35.50 -26.91
C GLN A 857 -29.72 35.37 -25.42
N ASN A 858 -29.10 36.15 -24.53
CA ASN A 858 -29.26 35.98 -23.08
C ASN A 858 -30.16 37.06 -22.46
N ASP A 859 -31.44 36.72 -22.30
CA ASP A 859 -32.48 37.59 -21.72
C ASP A 859 -32.20 38.06 -20.27
N ARG A 860 -31.21 37.49 -19.57
CA ARG A 860 -30.80 37.93 -18.22
C ARG A 860 -29.96 39.22 -18.22
N LEU A 861 -29.42 39.62 -19.36
CA LEU A 861 -28.47 40.73 -19.46
C LEU A 861 -29.18 42.07 -19.73
N PRO A 862 -28.71 43.20 -19.16
CA PRO A 862 -29.24 44.51 -19.51
C PRO A 862 -29.10 44.78 -21.02
N VAL A 863 -30.17 45.28 -21.65
CA VAL A 863 -30.22 45.54 -23.12
C VAL A 863 -29.04 46.40 -23.60
N GLN A 864 -28.56 47.32 -22.77
CA GLN A 864 -27.39 48.15 -23.05
C GLN A 864 -26.10 47.34 -23.28
N MET A 865 -25.94 46.19 -22.62
CA MET A 865 -24.81 45.28 -22.80
C MET A 865 -24.93 44.49 -24.13
N VAL A 866 -26.13 43.98 -24.40
CA VAL A 866 -26.45 43.28 -25.66
C VAL A 866 -26.18 44.17 -26.88
N VAL A 867 -26.60 45.44 -26.82
CA VAL A 867 -26.35 46.42 -27.89
C VAL A 867 -24.86 46.73 -28.05
N ARG A 868 -24.07 46.82 -26.96
CA ARG A 868 -22.61 47.02 -27.05
C ARG A 868 -21.90 45.85 -27.73
N VAL A 869 -22.27 44.61 -27.40
CA VAL A 869 -21.72 43.41 -28.05
C VAL A 869 -22.11 43.32 -29.51
N LEU A 870 -23.37 43.57 -29.87
CA LEU A 870 -23.79 43.60 -31.28
C LEU A 870 -23.06 44.68 -32.08
N TYR A 871 -22.70 45.81 -31.45
CA TYR A 871 -21.91 46.87 -32.06
C TYR A 871 -20.42 46.52 -32.20
N SER A 872 -19.80 45.86 -31.20
CA SER A 872 -18.41 45.39 -31.33
C SER A 872 -18.26 44.27 -32.37
N GLU A 873 -19.25 43.37 -32.46
CA GLU A 873 -19.37 42.40 -33.56
C GLU A 873 -19.52 43.08 -34.93
N GLN A 874 -20.39 44.09 -35.04
CA GLN A 874 -20.56 44.84 -36.30
C GLN A 874 -19.25 45.55 -36.72
N LEU A 875 -18.50 46.11 -35.77
CA LEU A 875 -17.18 46.69 -36.02
C LEU A 875 -16.15 45.63 -36.44
N ARG A 876 -16.09 44.48 -35.76
CA ARG A 876 -15.19 43.38 -36.11
C ARG A 876 -15.48 42.83 -37.51
N MET A 877 -16.76 42.60 -37.82
CA MET A 877 -17.21 42.19 -39.16
C MET A 877 -16.88 43.25 -40.22
N LYS A 878 -17.11 44.54 -39.95
CA LYS A 878 -16.74 45.64 -40.85
C LYS A 878 -15.23 45.66 -41.12
N ASN A 879 -14.40 45.47 -40.10
CA ASN A 879 -12.94 45.47 -40.24
C ASN A 879 -12.44 44.26 -41.05
N VAL A 880 -13.03 43.08 -40.86
CA VAL A 880 -12.74 41.88 -41.68
C VAL A 880 -13.16 42.08 -43.13
N VAL A 881 -14.34 42.69 -43.37
CA VAL A 881 -14.83 43.02 -44.73
C VAL A 881 -14.02 44.15 -45.40
N SER A 882 -13.32 44.98 -44.62
CA SER A 882 -12.43 46.03 -45.12
C SER A 882 -10.99 45.56 -45.35
N GLY A 883 -10.71 44.26 -45.21
CA GLY A 883 -9.36 43.67 -45.14
C GLY A 883 -8.56 43.56 -46.45
N GLU A 884 -8.91 44.29 -47.52
CA GLU A 884 -8.18 44.28 -48.81
C GLU A 884 -7.80 45.71 -49.29
N SER A 885 -7.02 46.45 -48.51
CA SER A 885 -6.01 47.44 -48.97
C SER A 885 -5.25 48.05 -47.78
N GLY A 886 -4.04 48.56 -48.02
CA GLY A 886 -3.16 49.14 -46.98
C GLY A 886 -3.15 50.67 -46.91
N ASP A 887 -2.47 51.16 -45.87
CA ASP A 887 -2.06 52.55 -45.57
C ASP A 887 -3.14 53.65 -45.47
N GLY A 888 -3.18 54.34 -44.31
CA GLY A 888 -3.99 55.55 -44.13
C GLY A 888 -4.25 55.98 -42.67
N LEU A 889 -3.40 56.89 -42.19
CA LEU A 889 -3.51 57.75 -40.99
C LEU A 889 -4.93 58.18 -40.53
N LEU A 890 -5.17 58.64 -39.28
CA LEU A 890 -4.56 58.50 -37.93
C LEU A 890 -5.43 59.34 -36.95
N LEU A 891 -5.21 59.20 -35.62
CA LEU A 891 -5.80 60.00 -34.52
C LEU A 891 -7.31 59.79 -34.25
N SER A 892 -7.81 59.92 -33.00
CA SER A 892 -7.17 60.49 -31.81
C SER A 892 -7.52 59.75 -30.50
N SER A 893 -6.45 59.42 -29.73
CA SER A 893 -6.32 59.45 -28.25
C SER A 893 -7.31 58.69 -27.34
N GLN A 894 -6.94 58.17 -26.16
CA GLN A 894 -5.72 58.27 -25.32
C GLN A 894 -5.29 56.82 -24.94
N LYS A 895 -4.02 56.37 -24.75
CA LYS A 895 -2.87 56.81 -23.93
C LYS A 895 -3.22 56.96 -22.43
N LEU A 896 -2.55 56.34 -21.45
CA LEU A 896 -1.33 55.48 -21.38
C LEU A 896 -1.70 54.15 -20.62
N SER A 897 -0.85 53.14 -20.39
CA SER A 897 0.62 53.03 -20.43
C SER A 897 1.07 51.61 -20.83
N SER A 898 1.97 51.48 -21.82
CA SER A 898 3.39 51.09 -21.70
C SER A 898 3.69 49.58 -21.67
N GLY A 899 4.08 49.05 -22.84
CA GLY A 899 4.60 47.70 -23.05
C GLY A 899 4.79 47.43 -24.55
N ASN A 900 5.99 47.04 -24.99
CA ASN A 900 6.31 46.92 -26.42
C ASN A 900 5.77 45.61 -27.03
N PRO A 901 5.23 45.61 -28.26
CA PRO A 901 4.62 44.42 -28.88
C PRO A 901 5.68 43.47 -29.46
N SER A 902 6.20 42.56 -28.63
CA SER A 902 7.04 41.44 -29.09
C SER A 902 6.19 40.25 -29.52
N GLY A 903 6.57 39.58 -30.61
CA GLY A 903 6.00 38.27 -30.99
C GLY A 903 4.70 38.29 -31.78
N ALA A 904 4.54 39.17 -32.78
CA ALA A 904 3.45 39.06 -33.76
C ALA A 904 3.54 37.73 -34.54
N VAL A 905 2.73 36.74 -34.17
CA VAL A 905 2.65 35.44 -34.85
C VAL A 905 2.21 35.65 -36.29
N SER A 906 3.05 35.25 -37.25
CA SER A 906 2.74 35.43 -38.67
C SER A 906 1.46 34.67 -39.03
N PRO A 907 0.52 35.28 -39.80
CA PRO A 907 -0.67 34.57 -40.30
C PRO A 907 -0.35 33.27 -41.05
N ARG A 908 0.88 33.17 -41.60
CA ARG A 908 1.42 31.99 -42.28
C ARG A 908 1.56 30.78 -41.34
N ASP A 909 1.95 31.01 -40.09
CA ASP A 909 2.14 29.94 -39.09
C ASP A 909 0.81 29.49 -38.49
N THR A 910 -0.12 30.42 -38.24
CA THR A 910 -1.51 30.10 -37.86
C THR A 910 -2.18 29.23 -38.93
N TYR A 911 -2.02 29.58 -40.21
CA TYR A 911 -2.51 28.77 -41.33
C TYR A 911 -1.79 27.41 -41.45
N ALA A 912 -0.49 27.35 -41.16
CA ALA A 912 0.27 26.09 -41.12
C ALA A 912 -0.11 25.19 -39.93
N SER A 913 -0.59 25.76 -38.81
CA SER A 913 -1.15 25.03 -37.67
C SER A 913 -2.54 24.49 -38.01
N LEU A 914 -3.46 25.35 -38.48
CA LEU A 914 -4.81 24.97 -38.93
C LEU A 914 -4.78 23.89 -40.02
N ARG A 915 -3.75 23.85 -40.88
CA ARG A 915 -3.55 22.83 -41.92
C ARG A 915 -2.99 21.50 -41.39
N ARG A 916 -2.31 21.50 -40.24
CA ARG A 916 -1.95 20.28 -39.49
C ARG A 916 -3.16 19.73 -38.76
N GLU A 917 -3.87 20.59 -38.03
CA GLU A 917 -5.09 20.22 -37.30
C GLU A 917 -6.19 19.71 -38.24
N ASN A 918 -6.39 20.33 -39.41
CA ASN A 918 -7.29 19.80 -40.45
C ASN A 918 -6.86 18.44 -41.02
N ARG A 919 -5.56 18.10 -41.01
CA ARG A 919 -5.09 16.75 -41.39
C ARG A 919 -5.35 15.75 -40.27
N GLU A 920 -5.11 16.15 -39.03
CA GLU A 920 -5.37 15.31 -37.84
C GLU A 920 -6.87 15.04 -37.67
N LEU A 921 -7.73 16.06 -37.75
CA LEU A 921 -9.19 15.92 -37.78
C LEU A 921 -9.68 15.05 -38.96
N LYS A 922 -9.04 15.12 -40.14
CA LYS A 922 -9.36 14.19 -41.25
C LYS A 922 -8.94 12.75 -40.97
N LEU A 923 -7.85 12.53 -40.24
CA LEU A 923 -7.43 11.20 -39.76
C LEU A 923 -8.30 10.69 -38.59
N GLU A 924 -8.82 11.58 -37.74
CA GLU A 924 -9.84 11.30 -36.71
C GLU A 924 -11.16 10.89 -37.37
N ILE A 925 -11.69 11.70 -38.30
CA ILE A 925 -12.91 11.41 -39.08
C ILE A 925 -12.76 10.11 -39.87
N SER A 926 -11.56 9.81 -40.40
CA SER A 926 -11.29 8.52 -41.06
C SER A 926 -11.34 7.35 -40.07
N ARG A 927 -10.75 7.48 -38.87
CA ARG A 927 -10.84 6.46 -37.80
C ARG A 927 -12.27 6.28 -37.28
N VAL A 928 -13.04 7.37 -37.16
CA VAL A 928 -14.46 7.35 -36.78
C VAL A 928 -15.31 6.69 -37.87
N ARG A 929 -15.07 6.98 -39.16
CA ARG A 929 -15.75 6.30 -40.28
C ARG A 929 -15.42 4.81 -40.34
N VAL A 930 -14.17 4.41 -40.11
CA VAL A 930 -13.81 2.97 -40.01
C VAL A 930 -14.60 2.31 -38.89
N ARG A 931 -14.59 2.87 -37.68
CA ARG A 931 -15.39 2.37 -36.55
C ARG A 931 -16.90 2.36 -36.84
N LEU A 932 -17.42 3.35 -37.56
CA LEU A 932 -18.82 3.37 -37.99
C LEU A 932 -19.11 2.19 -38.91
N THR A 933 -18.26 1.93 -39.91
CA THR A 933 -18.44 0.77 -40.81
C THR A 933 -18.19 -0.58 -40.13
N GLU A 934 -17.43 -0.62 -39.03
CA GLU A 934 -17.31 -1.82 -38.18
C GLU A 934 -18.58 -2.02 -37.35
N LEU A 935 -19.12 -0.98 -36.72
CA LEU A 935 -20.39 -1.01 -35.98
C LEU A 935 -21.60 -1.28 -36.88
N GLU A 936 -21.61 -0.79 -38.12
CA GLU A 936 -22.62 -1.12 -39.13
C GLU A 936 -22.53 -2.59 -39.54
N LYS A 937 -21.32 -3.15 -39.69
CA LYS A 937 -21.13 -4.60 -39.91
C LYS A 937 -21.58 -5.41 -38.70
N GLU A 938 -21.28 -4.99 -37.47
CA GLU A 938 -21.79 -5.63 -36.26
C GLU A 938 -23.32 -5.52 -36.14
N GLN A 939 -23.93 -4.40 -36.56
CA GLN A 939 -25.38 -4.24 -36.61
C GLN A 939 -26.02 -5.14 -37.69
N ILE A 940 -25.39 -5.30 -38.86
CA ILE A 940 -25.82 -6.23 -39.91
C ILE A 940 -25.69 -7.69 -39.44
N LEU A 941 -24.58 -8.05 -38.79
CA LEU A 941 -24.37 -9.37 -38.19
C LEU A 941 -25.37 -9.65 -37.04
N MET A 942 -25.70 -8.65 -36.22
CA MET A 942 -26.77 -8.76 -35.23
C MET A 942 -28.15 -8.91 -35.89
N LYS A 943 -28.46 -8.18 -36.97
CA LYS A 943 -29.71 -8.37 -37.73
C LYS A 943 -29.80 -9.77 -38.35
N GLN A 944 -28.73 -10.29 -38.96
CA GLN A 944 -28.68 -11.67 -39.44
C GLN A 944 -28.85 -12.66 -38.28
N GLY A 945 -28.12 -12.50 -37.18
CA GLY A 945 -28.22 -13.35 -36.00
C GLY A 945 -29.57 -13.25 -35.25
N MET A 946 -30.38 -12.22 -35.52
CA MET A 946 -31.78 -12.12 -35.08
C MET A 946 -32.74 -12.79 -36.07
N MET A 947 -32.53 -12.63 -37.39
CA MET A 947 -33.32 -13.30 -38.43
C MET A 947 -33.15 -14.83 -38.41
N GLU A 948 -31.93 -15.34 -38.23
CA GLU A 948 -31.68 -16.78 -38.06
C GLU A 948 -32.32 -17.34 -36.78
N LYS A 949 -32.52 -16.51 -35.75
CA LYS A 949 -33.14 -16.91 -34.48
C LYS A 949 -34.65 -16.78 -34.43
N SER A 950 -35.28 -16.04 -35.34
CA SER A 950 -36.75 -15.96 -35.42
C SER A 950 -37.39 -17.09 -36.23
N GLY A 951 -36.62 -18.08 -36.71
CA GLY A 951 -37.10 -18.99 -37.74
C GLY A 951 -36.39 -20.34 -37.90
N HIS A 952 -36.01 -21.05 -36.82
CA HIS A 952 -35.98 -22.53 -36.76
C HIS A 952 -35.75 -23.06 -35.32
N GLY A 953 -36.81 -23.08 -34.51
CA GLY A 953 -36.75 -23.57 -33.12
C GLY A 953 -36.81 -25.10 -32.99
N GLY A 954 -35.66 -25.79 -33.07
CA GLY A 954 -35.47 -27.09 -32.41
C GLY A 954 -35.00 -28.29 -33.24
N THR A 955 -33.71 -28.33 -33.62
CA THR A 955 -33.12 -29.52 -34.30
C THR A 955 -31.66 -29.85 -33.96
N LEU A 956 -31.17 -29.53 -32.75
CA LEU A 956 -29.76 -29.74 -32.36
C LEU A 956 -29.49 -30.54 -31.06
N LEU A 957 -30.45 -31.34 -30.57
CA LEU A 957 -30.27 -32.21 -29.40
C LEU A 957 -30.51 -33.71 -29.64
N THR A 958 -30.60 -34.15 -30.90
CA THR A 958 -30.99 -35.52 -31.29
C THR A 958 -29.92 -36.31 -32.05
N SER A 959 -28.74 -35.74 -32.33
CA SER A 959 -27.69 -36.38 -33.14
C SER A 959 -26.30 -36.35 -32.48
N LEU A 960 -26.17 -37.03 -31.33
CA LEU A 960 -24.89 -37.59 -30.85
C LEU A 960 -25.05 -38.79 -29.87
N SER A 961 -26.28 -39.23 -29.58
CA SER A 961 -26.58 -40.34 -28.65
C SER A 961 -26.64 -41.72 -29.33
N LYS A 962 -25.73 -41.99 -30.29
CA LYS A 962 -25.57 -43.31 -30.93
C LYS A 962 -24.08 -43.64 -31.12
N GLY A 963 -23.43 -44.05 -30.04
CA GLY A 963 -22.04 -44.48 -30.05
C GLY A 963 -21.64 -45.30 -28.82
N ILE A 964 -21.30 -46.57 -29.06
CA ILE A 964 -20.58 -47.45 -28.11
C ILE A 964 -21.28 -47.67 -26.75
N GLY A 965 -22.41 -48.38 -26.79
CA GLY A 965 -22.86 -49.20 -25.65
C GLY A 965 -22.51 -50.67 -25.89
N ARG A 966 -21.36 -51.16 -25.39
CA ARG A 966 -21.06 -52.61 -25.32
C ARG A 966 -19.89 -52.94 -24.39
N ILE A 967 -20.20 -53.43 -23.20
CA ILE A 967 -19.74 -54.69 -22.59
C ILE A 967 -20.37 -54.77 -21.20
N SER A 968 -21.11 -55.84 -20.94
CA SER A 968 -21.70 -56.16 -19.64
C SER A 968 -21.43 -57.63 -19.35
N ILE A 969 -20.93 -57.95 -18.16
CA ILE A 969 -20.85 -59.32 -17.66
C ILE A 969 -21.62 -59.39 -16.33
N PHE A 970 -22.30 -60.51 -16.14
CA PHE A 970 -23.24 -60.81 -15.05
C PHE A 970 -22.54 -60.88 -13.66
N GLY A 971 -23.25 -60.77 -12.54
CA GLY A 971 -24.68 -60.52 -12.35
C GLY A 971 -25.13 -60.83 -10.91
N GLY A 972 -26.42 -60.62 -10.59
CA GLY A 972 -27.01 -60.93 -9.28
C GLY A 972 -28.43 -60.37 -9.10
N ARG A 973 -29.37 -61.23 -8.70
CA ARG A 973 -30.80 -60.99 -8.36
C ARG A 973 -31.17 -61.98 -7.23
N PRO A 974 -32.36 -61.91 -6.60
CA PRO A 974 -33.32 -60.79 -6.43
C PRO A 974 -33.21 -60.27 -4.95
N THR A 975 -34.13 -59.57 -4.25
CA THR A 975 -35.62 -59.49 -4.18
C THR A 975 -36.09 -58.14 -3.59
N GLU A 976 -37.38 -57.81 -3.39
CA GLU A 976 -38.61 -57.79 -4.23
C GLU A 976 -39.67 -56.86 -3.56
N GLU A 977 -40.86 -56.69 -4.16
CA GLU A 977 -42.13 -56.18 -3.54
C GLU A 977 -42.26 -54.69 -3.11
N LYS A 978 -43.39 -53.97 -3.30
CA LYS A 978 -44.67 -54.23 -4.05
C LYS A 978 -45.52 -52.93 -4.22
N LEU A 979 -46.72 -53.08 -4.82
CA LEU A 979 -47.96 -52.25 -4.72
C LEU A 979 -47.96 -50.84 -5.38
N ARG A 980 -48.66 -50.67 -6.54
CA ARG A 980 -50.06 -50.13 -6.76
C ARG A 980 -50.15 -48.57 -6.72
N LYS A 981 -51.05 -47.81 -7.38
CA LYS A 981 -52.22 -47.90 -8.32
C LYS A 981 -52.35 -46.48 -8.98
N ALA A 982 -53.18 -46.06 -9.95
CA ALA A 982 -54.12 -46.58 -10.99
C ALA A 982 -54.29 -45.44 -12.06
N ASN A 983 -54.51 -45.64 -13.37
CA ASN A 983 -55.74 -46.00 -14.13
C ASN A 983 -56.93 -45.01 -13.90
N ARG A 984 -57.52 -44.30 -14.90
CA ARG A 984 -58.20 -44.84 -16.12
C ARG A 984 -58.59 -43.79 -17.20
N LYS A 985 -58.62 -44.24 -18.49
CA LYS A 985 -59.60 -43.93 -19.60
C LYS A 985 -59.65 -42.49 -20.21
N SER A 986 -60.19 -42.25 -21.43
CA SER A 986 -60.37 -43.07 -22.68
C SER A 986 -61.02 -42.29 -23.86
N ARG A 987 -60.67 -42.67 -25.12
CA ARG A 987 -61.46 -42.80 -26.41
C ARG A 987 -60.71 -42.15 -27.62
N SER A 988 -60.37 -42.82 -28.74
CA SER A 988 -61.13 -43.52 -29.83
C SER A 988 -61.77 -42.55 -30.87
N ARG A 989 -61.73 -42.71 -32.21
CA ARG A 989 -61.17 -43.71 -33.18
C ARG A 989 -61.42 -43.23 -34.66
N LEU A 990 -60.95 -44.00 -35.67
CA LEU A 990 -61.14 -43.96 -37.15
C LEU A 990 -60.03 -43.21 -37.93
N GLU A 991 -59.32 -43.76 -38.94
CA GLU A 991 -59.64 -44.48 -40.23
C GLU A 991 -59.85 -43.49 -41.42
N ARG A 992 -59.40 -43.71 -42.68
CA ARG A 992 -58.82 -44.89 -43.39
C ARG A 992 -58.15 -44.51 -44.76
N LYS A 993 -57.30 -45.40 -45.32
CA LYS A 993 -57.05 -45.66 -46.78
C LYS A 993 -56.37 -44.55 -47.67
N THR A 994 -55.75 -44.79 -48.85
CA THR A 994 -54.91 -45.88 -49.47
C THR A 994 -54.29 -45.35 -50.81
N VAL A 995 -53.34 -46.11 -51.43
CA VAL A 995 -52.77 -45.96 -52.81
C VAL A 995 -51.73 -44.82 -52.97
N ARG A 996 -50.53 -44.90 -53.58
CA ARG A 996 -49.72 -45.88 -54.37
C ARG A 996 -49.57 -45.58 -55.89
N SER A 997 -48.60 -44.76 -56.27
CA SER A 997 -47.93 -44.82 -57.59
C SER A 997 -46.52 -44.16 -57.61
N ARG A 998 -45.74 -44.58 -58.62
CA ARG A 998 -44.39 -44.20 -59.12
C ARG A 998 -44.47 -44.51 -60.66
N PRO A 999 -43.43 -44.31 -61.49
CA PRO A 999 -42.18 -43.54 -61.37
C PRO A 999 -42.09 -42.46 -62.50
N GLU A 1000 -40.99 -41.73 -62.69
CA GLU A 1000 -39.99 -41.80 -63.81
C GLU A 1000 -39.71 -40.36 -64.29
N SER A 1001 -38.66 -40.02 -65.05
CA SER A 1001 -37.26 -40.50 -65.10
C SER A 1001 -36.38 -39.39 -65.76
N MET A 1002 -35.05 -39.51 -65.65
CA MET A 1002 -33.98 -38.76 -66.37
C MET A 1002 -34.26 -37.31 -66.85
N PHE A 1003 -33.59 -36.34 -66.24
CA PHE A 1003 -32.36 -35.76 -66.82
C PHE A 1003 -31.42 -35.26 -65.70
#